data_AF-A0AAV2G1X9-F1
#
_entry.id   AF-A0AAV2G1X9-F1
#
_cell.length_a   1.000
_cell.length_b   1.000
_cell.length_c   1.000
_cell.angle_alpha   90.00
_cell.angle_beta   90.00
_cell.angle_gamma   90.00
#
_symmetry.space_group_name_H-M   'P 1'
#
loop_
_entity.id
_entity.type
_entity.pdbx_description
1 polymer ?
#
loop_
_entity_poly.entity_id
_entity_poly.type
_entity_poly.pdbx_seq_one_letter_code
_entity_poly.pdbx_strand_id
1 'polypeptide(L)'
;MAYSNSRSVRFRDDLELTKHQTMNVDGTVKLKFNINGTHMSESSAKSSQRDVRNGKSLKAKVLSRVFSEDYERVKRNILDPRGPAVRRWSKIFLVACLLSLFVDPLFFYLPRVNRTASCIDIGRPLEFTLTVLRTVADIFYMVHIFIMFRTAYVAPSSRVFGRGELVIDPEKIASRYLRYNFWLDLIAALPLPQVLIWLIIPNLAGSTMANTKNVLRFIIIFQYIPRLYLIFPLSSQIVKATGFVTETAWAGAAYNLMLYMLASHVLGACWYLLSIERQESCWISACDKEKPYCNFKFFDCQSVGNSVRDLWFKSSNASSLCKPDNEFYQFGIYGDASTFGVSSTSFFDKYFYCLWWGLKNLSSLGQNLSTSTYVGEIAFAIIIATLGLVLFALLIGNMQTYLQSTTVRLEEWRIKRTDAEQWMHHRQLPPELRNSVRKYDQYKWLATRGVDEETLLKGLPLDLRRDIKRHLCLDLVRRVPLFDQMDERMLDAICERLKPALSTEGTVLVREGDLVDEMLFIIRGNLDSYTTNGGRTGFFNSCKIGPGEFCGEELLTWALDPRPSVLLPSSTRTVKAISEVEAFALRAEDLKFVASQFRRLHSKQLRHKFRFYSHQWRTWAACFIQAAWRRYKKRKELAELRAREEGSCDDDDRRRDEAVEAVKKGGFAAVYTAKMATSTRKGVTIMKHSSSSGSGSSVVNVNSLQKPSEPDFSVVED
;
A
#
# COMPACT_ATOMS: atom_id res chain seq x y z
N MET A 1 -14.20 -39.47 23.59
CA MET A 1 -14.79 -38.21 23.11
C MET A 1 -13.65 -37.36 22.54
N ALA A 2 -13.53 -37.33 21.22
CA ALA A 2 -12.40 -36.73 20.52
C ALA A 2 -12.72 -35.29 20.10
N TYR A 3 -11.91 -34.33 20.57
CA TYR A 3 -11.87 -32.97 20.07
C TYR A 3 -11.02 -32.94 18.79
N SER A 4 -11.63 -32.52 17.68
CA SER A 4 -10.95 -32.35 16.39
C SER A 4 -10.44 -30.92 16.22
N ASN A 5 -9.20 -30.84 15.74
CA ASN A 5 -8.35 -29.68 15.56
C ASN A 5 -8.94 -28.60 14.63
N SER A 6 -9.16 -27.38 15.12
CA SER A 6 -9.17 -26.18 14.26
C SER A 6 -7.73 -25.72 14.02
N ARG A 7 -7.19 -25.99 12.82
CA ARG A 7 -5.93 -25.38 12.37
C ARG A 7 -6.12 -23.86 12.28
N SER A 8 -5.47 -23.13 13.17
CA SER A 8 -5.25 -21.69 13.02
C SER A 8 -4.32 -21.48 11.82
N VAL A 9 -4.85 -20.84 10.77
CA VAL A 9 -4.05 -20.44 9.62
C VAL A 9 -3.23 -19.23 10.04
N ARG A 10 -1.94 -19.44 10.27
CA ARG A 10 -0.93 -18.41 10.47
C ARG A 10 -0.80 -17.63 9.17
N PHE A 11 -1.01 -16.31 9.20
CA PHE A 11 -0.61 -15.42 8.12
C PHE A 11 0.91 -15.43 8.03
N ARG A 12 1.42 -15.87 6.88
CA ARG A 12 2.84 -15.79 6.53
C ARG A 12 2.96 -14.60 5.58
N ASP A 13 3.36 -13.46 6.14
CA ASP A 13 3.96 -12.41 5.33
C ASP A 13 5.27 -12.96 4.73
N ASP A 14 5.62 -12.42 3.56
CA ASP A 14 6.81 -12.69 2.75
C ASP A 14 6.75 -13.93 1.84
N LEU A 15 6.45 -13.66 0.56
CA LEU A 15 6.98 -14.42 -0.56
C LEU A 15 8.19 -13.65 -1.10
N GLU A 16 9.36 -13.98 -0.59
CA GLU A 16 10.64 -13.65 -1.20
C GLU A 16 10.66 -14.20 -2.63
N LEU A 17 10.87 -13.32 -3.61
CA LEU A 17 11.10 -13.70 -4.99
C LEU A 17 12.45 -14.42 -5.07
N THR A 18 12.41 -15.68 -5.48
CA THR A 18 13.58 -16.51 -5.76
C THR A 18 14.51 -15.85 -6.77
N LYS A 19 15.78 -15.69 -6.38
CA LYS A 19 16.94 -15.41 -7.24
C LYS A 19 16.95 -16.37 -8.44
N HIS A 20 16.74 -15.85 -9.65
CA HIS A 20 17.16 -16.52 -10.87
C HIS A 20 18.56 -16.07 -11.28
N GLN A 21 19.37 -17.06 -11.64
CA GLN A 21 20.76 -16.97 -12.07
C GLN A 21 20.94 -16.02 -13.27
N THR A 22 21.94 -15.16 -13.17
CA THR A 22 22.47 -14.34 -14.25
C THR A 22 23.20 -15.22 -15.29
N MET A 23 22.70 -15.25 -16.52
CA MET A 23 23.52 -15.54 -17.71
C MET A 23 23.62 -14.27 -18.56
N ASN A 24 24.85 -13.88 -18.87
CA ASN A 24 25.22 -12.81 -19.78
C ASN A 24 24.77 -13.11 -21.22
N VAL A 25 24.06 -12.18 -21.86
CA VAL A 25 24.17 -11.94 -23.30
C VAL A 25 24.02 -10.44 -23.57
N ASP A 26 25.04 -9.88 -24.22
CA ASP A 26 25.19 -8.49 -24.65
C ASP A 26 24.14 -8.03 -25.69
N GLY A 27 23.90 -6.71 -25.72
CA GLY A 27 23.52 -5.99 -26.94
C GLY A 27 22.08 -5.48 -27.02
N THR A 28 21.79 -4.30 -26.45
CA THR A 28 20.58 -3.52 -26.78
C THR A 28 20.90 -2.33 -27.68
N VAL A 29 20.53 -2.48 -28.95
CA VAL A 29 20.42 -1.44 -29.97
C VAL A 29 19.27 -0.49 -29.61
N LYS A 30 19.57 0.80 -29.41
CA LYS A 30 18.55 1.85 -29.27
C LYS A 30 18.07 2.31 -30.66
N LEU A 31 16.84 1.93 -31.01
CA LEU A 31 16.10 2.46 -32.16
C LEU A 31 15.71 3.93 -31.93
N LYS A 32 16.04 4.75 -32.93
CA LYS A 32 15.84 6.20 -33.00
C LYS A 32 14.69 6.45 -33.99
N PHE A 33 13.57 7.03 -33.54
CA PHE A 33 12.55 7.53 -34.46
C PHE A 33 12.84 8.99 -34.82
N ASN A 34 13.03 9.24 -36.12
CA ASN A 34 13.02 10.57 -36.73
C ASN A 34 11.65 10.77 -37.37
N ILE A 35 11.02 11.91 -37.13
CA ILE A 35 9.88 12.38 -37.94
C ILE A 35 10.14 13.82 -38.32
N ASN A 36 10.35 14.06 -39.62
CA ASN A 36 10.08 15.32 -40.29
C ASN A 36 9.50 15.00 -41.68
N GLY A 37 8.44 15.71 -42.07
CA GLY A 37 7.77 15.59 -43.37
C GLY A 37 6.46 16.39 -43.46
N THR A 38 6.60 17.65 -43.86
CA THR A 38 5.66 18.72 -44.31
C THR A 38 4.39 18.27 -45.09
N HIS A 39 3.23 18.96 -45.11
CA HIS A 39 2.93 20.31 -45.66
C HIS A 39 1.46 20.75 -45.36
N MET A 40 1.17 22.06 -45.16
CA MET A 40 0.16 22.89 -45.87
C MET A 40 0.09 24.35 -45.33
N SER A 41 -0.27 25.27 -46.24
CA SER A 41 -0.13 26.75 -46.35
C SER A 41 -0.68 27.63 -45.20
N GLU A 42 -0.01 28.71 -44.76
CA GLU A 42 0.21 30.05 -45.36
C GLU A 42 -0.92 31.05 -45.03
N SER A 43 -0.61 32.07 -44.21
CA SER A 43 -1.19 33.41 -44.31
C SER A 43 -0.26 34.46 -43.67
N SER A 44 -0.31 35.65 -44.25
CA SER A 44 0.75 36.65 -44.38
C SER A 44 0.66 37.78 -43.33
N ALA A 45 1.81 38.28 -42.85
CA ALA A 45 2.01 39.70 -42.54
C ALA A 45 3.51 40.05 -42.47
N LYS A 46 3.88 41.16 -43.13
CA LYS A 46 5.23 41.63 -43.47
C LYS A 46 5.92 42.51 -42.42
N SER A 47 7.24 42.61 -42.60
CA SER A 47 8.20 43.67 -42.21
C SER A 47 8.83 43.49 -40.81
N SER A 48 10.15 43.62 -40.60
CA SER A 48 11.16 44.41 -41.30
C SER A 48 12.59 43.83 -41.13
N GLN A 49 13.46 44.21 -42.05
CA GLN A 49 14.86 43.80 -42.27
C GLN A 49 15.88 44.50 -41.34
N ARG A 50 17.09 43.90 -41.28
CA ARG A 50 18.41 44.39 -40.76
C ARG A 50 18.70 44.07 -39.28
N ASP A 51 19.85 43.55 -38.86
CA ASP A 51 21.18 43.41 -39.46
C ASP A 51 21.91 42.16 -38.93
N VAL A 52 22.75 41.58 -39.81
CA VAL A 52 23.78 40.60 -39.46
C VAL A 52 24.95 41.33 -38.79
N ARG A 53 25.29 40.98 -37.55
CA ARG A 53 26.67 41.14 -37.06
C ARG A 53 27.02 40.21 -35.90
N ASN A 54 27.97 39.33 -36.22
CA ASN A 54 29.01 38.76 -35.38
C ASN A 54 28.61 37.91 -34.17
N GLY A 55 28.90 36.61 -34.34
CA GLY A 55 28.96 35.62 -33.29
C GLY A 55 29.77 36.11 -32.09
N LYS A 56 29.04 36.28 -30.99
CA LYS A 56 29.57 36.10 -29.65
C LYS A 56 28.90 34.85 -29.10
N SER A 57 29.74 33.86 -28.83
CA SER A 57 29.49 32.72 -27.95
C SER A 57 28.30 32.96 -27.03
N LEU A 58 27.25 32.16 -27.20
CA LEU A 58 26.25 31.91 -26.15
C LEU A 58 26.98 31.25 -24.98
N LYS A 59 27.74 32.05 -24.21
CA LYS A 59 28.11 31.71 -22.85
C LYS A 59 26.81 31.33 -22.16
N ALA A 60 26.78 30.09 -21.70
CA ALA A 60 25.72 29.49 -20.91
C ALA A 60 24.93 30.54 -20.15
N LYS A 61 23.72 30.86 -20.63
CA LYS A 61 22.73 31.58 -19.85
C LYS A 61 22.44 30.64 -18.68
N VAL A 62 23.10 30.87 -17.55
CA VAL A 62 22.94 30.10 -16.32
C VAL A 62 21.45 30.07 -16.05
N LEU A 63 20.80 28.92 -16.26
CA LEU A 63 19.39 28.76 -16.00
C LEU A 63 19.19 29.01 -14.51
N SER A 64 18.69 30.19 -14.12
CA SER A 64 18.50 30.50 -12.71
C SER A 64 17.33 29.71 -12.09
N ARG A 65 16.50 29.09 -12.93
CA ARG A 65 15.33 28.29 -12.56
C ARG A 65 15.24 27.03 -13.42
N VAL A 66 14.97 25.89 -12.80
CA VAL A 66 14.84 24.57 -13.46
C VAL A 66 13.74 23.75 -12.77
N PHE A 67 13.03 22.89 -13.49
CA PHE A 67 12.12 21.90 -12.88
C PHE A 67 12.90 20.72 -12.28
N SER A 68 12.31 19.99 -11.33
CA SER A 68 12.96 18.84 -10.69
C SER A 68 13.38 17.75 -11.68
N GLU A 69 12.58 17.52 -12.71
CA GLU A 69 12.76 16.48 -13.71
C GLU A 69 13.91 16.80 -14.68
N ASP A 70 14.17 18.09 -14.91
CA ASP A 70 15.27 18.57 -15.76
C ASP A 70 16.56 18.86 -14.96
N TYR A 71 16.50 18.71 -13.63
CA TYR A 71 17.62 18.99 -12.72
C TYR A 71 18.85 18.13 -13.00
N GLU A 72 18.65 16.83 -13.31
CA GLU A 72 19.71 15.88 -13.66
C GLU A 72 20.61 16.37 -14.81
N ARG A 73 20.08 17.25 -15.68
CA ARG A 73 20.81 17.81 -16.83
C ARG A 73 21.64 19.05 -16.49
N VAL A 74 21.45 19.66 -15.31
CA VAL A 74 22.07 20.93 -14.93
C VAL A 74 23.03 20.76 -13.74
N LYS A 75 24.33 20.79 -14.04
CA LYS A 75 25.51 20.94 -13.16
C LYS A 75 25.39 20.53 -11.67
N ARG A 76 26.10 19.45 -11.31
CA ARG A 76 26.14 18.69 -10.03
C ARG A 76 26.55 19.42 -8.71
N ASN A 77 26.70 20.75 -8.69
CA ASN A 77 27.26 21.45 -7.52
C ASN A 77 26.21 21.97 -6.52
N ILE A 78 24.94 21.92 -6.88
CA ILE A 78 23.80 22.27 -6.03
C ILE A 78 23.07 20.97 -5.70
N LEU A 79 22.32 20.94 -4.60
CA LEU A 79 21.53 19.80 -4.17
C LEU A 79 20.04 20.11 -4.37
N ASP A 80 19.32 19.16 -4.96
CA ASP A 80 17.86 19.22 -5.01
C ASP A 80 17.29 18.91 -3.61
N PRO A 81 16.47 19.81 -3.02
CA PRO A 81 15.83 19.57 -1.73
C PRO A 81 14.94 18.32 -1.69
N ARG A 82 14.40 17.86 -2.84
CA ARG A 82 13.60 16.63 -2.95
C ARG A 82 14.46 15.40 -3.25
N GLY A 83 15.76 15.59 -3.49
CA GLY A 83 16.69 14.54 -3.87
C GLY A 83 16.94 13.52 -2.75
N PRO A 84 17.33 12.28 -3.09
CA PRO A 84 17.60 11.21 -2.12
C PRO A 84 18.81 11.51 -1.23
N ALA A 85 19.74 12.38 -1.65
CA ALA A 85 20.90 12.78 -0.87
C ALA A 85 20.51 13.71 0.29
N VAL A 86 19.73 14.78 0.01
CA VAL A 86 19.25 15.72 1.03
C VAL A 86 18.33 15.01 2.01
N ARG A 87 17.42 14.14 1.54
CA ARG A 87 16.55 13.35 2.44
C ARG A 87 17.35 12.43 3.38
N ARG A 88 18.38 11.74 2.88
CA ARG A 88 19.27 10.92 3.72
C ARG A 88 20.03 11.77 4.72
N TRP A 89 20.58 12.90 4.29
CA TRP A 89 21.27 13.84 5.18
C TRP A 89 20.34 14.38 6.27
N SER A 90 19.13 14.82 5.94
CA SER A 90 18.16 15.32 6.92
C SER A 90 17.82 14.27 7.99
N LYS A 91 17.74 12.99 7.64
CA LYS A 91 17.56 11.89 8.61
C LYS A 91 18.80 11.71 9.50
N ILE A 92 20.00 11.70 8.91
CA ILE A 92 21.27 11.58 9.66
C ILE A 92 21.43 12.77 10.63
N PHE A 93 21.14 13.97 10.15
CA PHE A 93 21.22 15.20 10.93
C PHE A 93 20.18 15.21 12.06
N LEU A 94 18.96 14.71 11.84
CA LEU A 94 17.97 14.54 12.92
C LEU A 94 18.50 13.66 14.06
N VAL A 95 19.13 12.52 13.72
CA VAL A 95 19.74 11.64 14.71
C VAL A 95 20.90 12.34 15.42
N ALA A 96 21.73 13.08 14.71
CA ALA A 96 22.81 13.88 15.31
C ALA A 96 22.27 14.96 16.26
N CYS A 97 21.17 15.64 15.92
CA CYS A 97 20.51 16.61 16.80
C CYS A 97 20.01 15.95 18.08
N LEU A 98 19.36 14.78 17.98
CA LEU A 98 18.88 14.04 19.15
C LEU A 98 20.03 13.58 20.06
N LEU A 99 21.12 13.07 19.48
CA LEU A 99 22.33 12.71 20.22
C LEU A 99 22.94 13.95 20.90
N SER A 100 22.97 15.08 20.21
CA SER A 100 23.46 16.34 20.76
C SER A 100 22.63 16.81 21.97
N LEU A 101 21.30 16.75 21.87
CA LEU A 101 20.40 17.08 22.99
C LEU A 101 20.54 16.10 24.16
N PHE A 102 20.93 14.85 23.90
CA PHE A 102 21.22 13.90 24.98
C PHE A 102 22.54 14.23 25.70
N VAL A 103 23.56 14.67 24.97
CA VAL A 103 24.89 15.01 25.54
C VAL A 103 24.87 16.31 26.34
N ASP A 104 24.11 17.32 25.92
CA ASP A 104 24.12 18.65 26.55
C ASP A 104 23.81 18.64 28.07
N PRO A 105 22.76 17.94 28.57
CA PRO A 105 22.48 17.84 30.00
C PRO A 105 23.54 17.05 30.78
N LEU A 106 24.38 16.24 30.13
CA LEU A 106 25.41 15.47 30.85
C LEU A 106 26.44 16.36 31.52
N PHE A 107 26.63 17.59 31.02
CA PHE A 107 27.50 18.58 31.64
C PHE A 107 27.03 19.00 33.05
N PHE A 108 25.74 18.82 33.38
CA PHE A 108 25.22 19.06 34.72
C PHE A 108 25.73 18.07 35.76
N TYR A 109 26.29 16.94 35.34
CA TYR A 109 26.93 15.95 36.21
C TYR A 109 28.41 16.21 36.49
N LEU A 110 28.99 17.32 36.00
CA LEU A 110 30.39 17.68 36.24
C LEU A 110 30.71 17.97 37.72
N PRO A 111 29.90 18.75 38.46
CA PRO A 111 30.14 18.99 39.88
C PRO A 111 29.90 17.71 40.67
N ARG A 112 30.88 17.29 41.46
CA ARG A 112 30.80 16.14 42.37
C ARG A 112 31.03 16.60 43.80
N VAL A 113 30.22 16.10 44.74
CA VAL A 113 30.41 16.39 46.17
C VAL A 113 31.29 15.32 46.79
N ASN A 114 32.38 15.74 47.43
CA ASN A 114 33.15 14.89 48.32
C ASN A 114 32.55 14.98 49.74
N ARG A 115 31.87 13.91 50.16
CA ARG A 115 31.23 13.84 51.49
C ARG A 115 32.22 13.90 52.65
N THR A 116 33.42 13.36 52.49
CA THR A 116 34.41 13.30 53.58
C THR A 116 35.02 14.67 53.88
N ALA A 117 35.23 15.48 52.84
CA ALA A 117 35.81 16.81 52.95
C ALA A 117 34.77 17.94 52.85
N SER A 118 33.48 17.65 52.67
CA SER A 118 32.42 18.65 52.41
C SER A 118 32.85 19.73 51.41
N CYS A 119 33.31 19.30 50.24
CA CYS A 119 33.75 20.19 49.17
C CYS A 119 33.20 19.73 47.81
N ILE A 120 33.17 20.63 46.84
CA ILE A 120 32.78 20.35 45.46
C ILE A 120 34.02 20.32 44.57
N ASP A 121 34.12 19.27 43.76
CA ASP A 121 35.17 19.08 42.75
C ASP A 121 34.53 18.96 41.36
N ILE A 122 35.34 19.17 40.31
CA ILE A 122 34.96 18.96 38.91
C ILE A 122 35.61 17.68 38.40
N GLY A 123 34.78 16.72 37.96
CA GLY A 123 35.27 15.44 37.45
C GLY A 123 36.01 15.56 36.11
N ARG A 124 37.34 15.71 36.16
CA ARG A 124 38.24 15.79 34.98
C ARG A 124 38.04 14.72 33.89
N PRO A 125 37.88 13.41 34.20
CA PRO A 125 37.70 12.41 33.13
C PRO A 125 36.35 12.54 32.41
N LEU A 126 35.30 12.95 33.13
CA LEU A 126 33.97 13.19 32.56
C LEU A 126 33.98 14.46 31.71
N GLU A 127 34.63 15.53 32.19
CA GLU A 127 34.85 16.79 31.47
C GLU A 127 35.49 16.54 30.09
N PHE A 128 36.60 15.81 30.05
CA PHE A 128 37.27 15.46 28.80
C PHE A 128 36.36 14.65 27.87
N THR A 129 35.73 13.59 28.38
CA THR A 129 34.85 12.71 27.59
C THR A 129 33.67 13.48 26.97
N LEU A 130 33.00 14.32 27.76
CA LEU A 130 31.86 15.11 27.29
C LEU A 130 32.27 16.15 26.25
N THR A 131 33.43 16.79 26.42
CA THR A 131 33.93 17.75 25.43
C THR A 131 34.22 17.08 24.08
N VAL A 132 34.81 15.88 24.06
CA VAL A 132 35.02 15.10 22.83
C VAL A 132 33.69 14.76 22.16
N LEU A 133 32.75 14.15 22.89
CA LEU A 133 31.42 13.80 22.32
C LEU A 133 30.69 15.03 21.77
N ARG A 134 30.78 16.15 22.49
CA ARG A 134 30.17 17.42 22.12
C ARG A 134 30.79 18.01 20.85
N THR A 135 32.12 17.96 20.70
CA THR A 135 32.80 18.41 19.47
C THR A 135 32.43 17.57 18.25
N VAL A 136 32.28 16.25 18.40
CA VAL A 136 31.81 15.37 17.31
C VAL A 136 30.41 15.77 16.86
N ALA A 137 29.51 16.08 17.80
CA ALA A 137 28.16 16.56 17.46
C ALA A 137 28.19 17.92 16.72
N ASP A 138 29.05 18.87 17.13
CA ASP A 138 29.18 20.19 16.47
C ASP A 138 29.59 20.10 15.00
N ILE A 139 30.41 19.10 14.63
CA ILE A 139 30.80 18.87 13.23
C ILE A 139 29.56 18.64 12.35
N PHE A 140 28.55 17.92 12.84
CA PHE A 140 27.31 17.69 12.07
C PHE A 140 26.55 18.98 11.80
N TYR A 141 26.50 19.91 12.77
CA TYR A 141 25.89 21.22 12.57
C TYR A 141 26.66 22.07 11.55
N MET A 142 27.99 22.03 11.58
CA MET A 142 28.82 22.73 10.58
C MET A 142 28.60 22.17 9.17
N VAL A 143 28.54 20.85 9.01
CA VAL A 143 28.24 20.23 7.72
C VAL A 143 26.80 20.55 7.28
N HIS A 144 25.84 20.63 8.21
CA HIS A 144 24.48 21.02 7.90
C HIS A 144 24.41 22.45 7.33
N ILE A 145 25.07 23.43 7.98
CA ILE A 145 25.17 24.80 7.48
C ILE A 145 25.74 24.81 6.06
N PHE A 146 26.82 24.06 5.81
CA PHE A 146 27.41 23.95 4.47
C PHE A 146 26.42 23.39 3.43
N ILE A 147 25.68 22.34 3.78
CA ILE A 147 24.67 21.73 2.89
C ILE A 147 23.52 22.71 2.61
N MET A 148 23.11 23.51 3.60
CA MET A 148 22.04 24.51 3.42
C MET A 148 22.43 25.61 2.42
N PHE A 149 23.69 26.05 2.40
CA PHE A 149 24.20 26.95 1.36
C PHE A 149 24.23 26.32 -0.04
N ARG A 150 24.22 24.99 -0.13
CA ARG A 150 24.27 24.23 -1.39
C ARG A 150 22.91 23.67 -1.82
N THR A 151 21.86 23.86 -1.04
CA THR A 151 20.54 23.28 -1.33
C THR A 151 19.65 24.30 -2.04
N ALA A 152 19.10 23.91 -3.20
CA ALA A 152 18.14 24.73 -3.93
C ALA A 152 16.83 24.89 -3.15
N TYR A 153 16.03 25.89 -3.50
CA TYR A 153 14.70 26.06 -2.92
C TYR A 153 13.63 26.17 -3.99
N VAL A 154 12.41 25.76 -3.64
CA VAL A 154 11.23 25.93 -4.51
C VAL A 154 10.73 27.37 -4.43
N ALA A 155 10.59 28.04 -5.58
CA ALA A 155 10.12 29.42 -5.67
C ALA A 155 8.67 29.54 -5.12
N PRO A 156 8.37 30.48 -4.21
CA PRO A 156 7.02 30.61 -3.62
C PRO A 156 5.91 30.78 -4.65
N SER A 157 6.15 31.56 -5.71
CA SER A 157 5.21 31.80 -6.82
C SER A 157 4.84 30.53 -7.61
N SER A 158 5.69 29.52 -7.58
CA SER A 158 5.51 28.28 -8.34
C SER A 158 4.82 27.15 -7.54
N ARG A 159 4.48 27.40 -6.27
CA ARG A 159 3.82 26.41 -5.40
C ARG A 159 2.35 26.16 -5.76
N VAL A 160 1.71 27.09 -6.47
CA VAL A 160 0.27 27.05 -6.78
C VAL A 160 -0.10 25.99 -7.83
N PHE A 161 0.84 25.61 -8.71
CA PHE A 161 0.62 24.63 -9.79
C PHE A 161 1.21 23.23 -9.52
N GLY A 162 1.56 22.92 -8.25
CA GLY A 162 2.02 21.59 -7.83
C GLY A 162 3.42 21.17 -8.31
N ARG A 163 3.93 21.71 -9.43
CA ARG A 163 5.26 21.37 -9.97
C ARG A 163 6.40 22.01 -9.19
N GLY A 164 6.34 23.32 -8.95
CA GLY A 164 7.38 24.07 -8.22
C GLY A 164 8.69 24.20 -9.01
N GLU A 165 9.05 25.43 -9.39
CA GLU A 165 10.35 25.73 -10.01
C GLU A 165 11.45 25.83 -8.94
N LEU A 166 12.58 25.16 -9.17
CA LEU A 166 13.75 25.21 -8.31
C LEU A 166 14.63 26.40 -8.70
N VAL A 167 14.96 27.26 -7.73
CA VAL A 167 15.96 28.31 -7.90
C VAL A 167 17.34 27.75 -7.59
N ILE A 168 18.22 27.75 -8.59
CA ILE A 168 19.57 27.16 -8.51
C ILE A 168 20.69 28.22 -8.52
N ASP A 169 20.35 29.48 -8.29
CA ASP A 169 21.33 30.58 -8.27
C ASP A 169 22.00 30.68 -6.89
N PRO A 170 23.33 30.47 -6.75
CA PRO A 170 24.04 30.45 -5.47
C PRO A 170 23.87 31.74 -4.65
N GLU A 171 23.85 32.91 -5.30
CA GLU A 171 23.72 34.19 -4.60
C GLU A 171 22.32 34.33 -3.98
N LYS A 172 21.29 33.90 -4.70
CA LYS A 172 19.91 33.91 -4.21
C LYS A 172 19.69 32.89 -3.11
N ILE A 173 20.31 31.71 -3.21
CA ILE A 173 20.29 30.68 -2.17
C ILE A 173 20.93 31.23 -0.89
N ALA A 174 22.15 31.77 -0.99
CA ALA A 174 22.89 32.31 0.15
C ALA A 174 22.15 33.48 0.81
N SER A 175 21.68 34.46 0.04
CA SER A 175 20.95 35.63 0.57
C SER A 175 19.67 35.21 1.31
N ARG A 176 18.93 34.24 0.76
CA ARG A 176 17.74 33.71 1.42
C ARG A 176 18.08 32.98 2.70
N TYR A 177 19.09 32.12 2.69
CA TYR A 177 19.48 31.35 3.87
C TYR A 177 19.97 32.25 5.01
N LEU A 178 20.82 33.24 4.70
CA LEU A 178 21.34 34.24 5.64
C LEU A 178 20.24 35.06 6.33
N ARG A 179 19.12 35.33 5.62
CA ARG A 179 18.02 36.15 6.15
C ARG A 179 17.10 35.41 7.13
N TYR A 180 16.91 34.09 6.96
CA TYR A 180 15.87 33.36 7.68
C TYR A 180 16.40 32.32 8.67
N ASN A 181 17.26 31.38 8.23
CA ASN A 181 17.60 30.19 9.02
C ASN A 181 19.04 30.18 9.54
N PHE A 182 19.95 30.87 8.86
CA PHE A 182 21.38 30.82 9.16
C PHE A 182 21.72 31.15 10.62
N TRP A 183 21.10 32.19 11.20
CA TRP A 183 21.42 32.60 12.58
C TRP A 183 21.03 31.55 13.62
N LEU A 184 19.93 30.82 13.41
CA LEU A 184 19.53 29.73 14.29
C LEU A 184 20.51 28.56 14.19
N ASP A 185 20.88 28.17 12.97
CA ASP A 185 21.85 27.10 12.73
C ASP A 185 23.23 27.47 13.29
N LEU A 186 23.65 28.73 13.14
CA LEU A 186 24.91 29.24 13.65
C LEU A 186 24.95 29.19 15.18
N ILE A 187 23.94 29.73 15.87
CA ILE A 187 23.88 29.73 17.35
C ILE A 187 23.90 28.29 17.88
N ALA A 188 23.18 27.37 17.23
CA ALA A 188 23.18 25.96 17.60
C ALA A 188 24.53 25.26 17.37
N ALA A 189 25.31 25.70 16.38
CA ALA A 189 26.61 25.13 16.02
C ALA A 189 27.80 25.65 16.87
N LEU A 190 27.63 26.71 17.65
CA LEU A 190 28.72 27.27 18.45
C LEU A 190 29.20 26.25 19.50
N PRO A 191 30.52 26.15 19.77
CA PRO A 191 31.06 25.30 20.82
C PRO A 191 31.23 26.07 22.16
N LEU A 192 30.17 26.74 22.64
CA LEU A 192 30.27 27.62 23.82
C LEU A 192 30.70 26.88 25.11
N PRO A 193 30.21 25.66 25.44
CA PRO A 193 30.68 24.90 26.60
C PRO A 193 32.17 24.58 26.53
N GLN A 194 32.68 24.22 25.35
CA GLN A 194 34.09 23.88 25.17
C GLN A 194 34.99 25.10 25.33
N VAL A 195 34.58 26.25 24.78
CA VAL A 195 35.31 27.51 24.96
C VAL A 195 35.32 27.92 26.44
N LEU A 196 34.18 27.83 27.14
CA LEU A 196 34.13 28.15 28.56
C LEU A 196 35.07 27.25 29.36
N ILE A 197 34.98 25.94 29.18
CA ILE A 197 35.71 24.94 29.98
C ILE A 197 37.22 25.04 29.77
N TRP A 198 37.69 25.17 28.52
CA TRP A 198 39.12 25.09 28.21
C TRP A 198 39.83 26.45 28.13
N LEU A 199 39.12 27.52 27.79
CA LEU A 199 39.73 28.85 27.60
C LEU A 199 39.43 29.81 28.75
N ILE A 200 38.23 29.76 29.32
CA ILE A 200 37.78 30.77 30.30
C ILE A 200 38.01 30.31 31.74
N ILE A 201 37.58 29.09 32.10
CA ILE A 201 37.68 28.57 33.48
C ILE A 201 39.14 28.54 33.99
N PRO A 202 40.14 28.04 33.23
CA PRO A 202 41.52 27.99 33.70
C PRO A 202 42.12 29.38 33.94
N ASN A 203 41.68 30.39 33.18
CA ASN A 203 42.17 31.77 33.26
C ASN A 203 41.49 32.61 34.35
N LEU A 204 40.42 32.11 34.98
CA LEU A 204 39.67 32.77 36.06
C LEU A 204 40.04 32.24 37.46
N ALA A 205 41.12 31.47 37.57
CA ALA A 205 41.62 30.87 38.81
C ALA A 205 41.81 31.95 39.90
N GLY A 206 40.84 32.05 40.81
CA GLY A 206 40.85 33.00 41.94
C GLY A 206 39.51 33.70 42.21
N SER A 207 38.60 33.75 41.23
CA SER A 207 37.24 34.30 41.39
C SER A 207 36.25 33.26 41.94
N THR A 208 35.17 33.74 42.56
CA THR A 208 34.17 32.91 43.29
C THR A 208 33.54 31.84 42.38
N MET A 209 33.71 30.55 42.72
CA MET A 209 33.16 29.39 42.00
C MET A 209 31.66 29.50 41.67
N ALA A 210 30.89 30.21 42.51
CA ALA A 210 29.45 30.44 42.32
C ALA A 210 29.14 31.15 40.98
N ASN A 211 29.98 32.09 40.55
CA ASN A 211 29.75 32.82 39.29
C ASN A 211 30.03 31.92 38.07
N THR A 212 31.07 31.09 38.13
CA THR A 212 31.46 30.20 37.03
C THR A 212 30.45 29.07 36.79
N LYS A 213 29.88 28.47 37.86
CA LYS A 213 28.84 27.43 37.77
C LYS A 213 27.56 27.96 37.13
N ASN A 214 27.12 29.16 37.53
CA ASN A 214 25.94 29.82 36.98
C ASN A 214 26.12 30.16 35.49
N VAL A 215 27.32 30.62 35.10
CA VAL A 215 27.65 30.89 33.68
C VAL A 215 27.62 29.61 32.84
N LEU A 216 28.22 28.51 33.32
CA LEU A 216 28.19 27.22 32.62
C LEU A 216 26.75 26.74 32.39
N ARG A 217 25.90 26.80 33.42
CA ARG A 217 24.48 26.44 33.34
C ARG A 217 23.74 27.30 32.32
N PHE A 218 23.93 28.62 32.36
CA PHE A 218 23.28 29.53 31.42
C PHE A 218 23.69 29.23 29.98
N ILE A 219 24.98 28.99 29.73
CA ILE A 219 25.49 28.64 28.39
C ILE A 219 24.86 27.34 27.88
N ILE A 220 24.80 26.29 28.71
CA ILE A 220 24.20 25.01 28.32
C ILE A 220 22.72 25.20 27.94
N ILE A 221 21.94 25.93 28.75
CA ILE A 221 20.52 26.20 28.47
C ILE A 221 20.36 27.04 27.21
N PHE A 222 21.18 28.09 27.06
CA PHE A 222 21.16 29.00 25.91
C PHE A 222 21.42 28.25 24.59
N GLN A 223 22.27 27.23 24.60
CA GLN A 223 22.51 26.40 23.42
C GLN A 223 21.46 25.32 23.20
N TYR A 224 20.94 24.74 24.29
CA TYR A 224 19.96 23.67 24.24
C TYR A 224 18.67 24.11 23.54
N ILE A 225 18.19 25.33 23.82
CA ILE A 225 16.92 25.85 23.27
C ILE A 225 16.94 25.95 21.73
N PRO A 226 17.92 26.61 21.08
CA PRO A 226 18.04 26.62 19.61
C PRO A 226 18.08 25.23 19.00
N ARG A 227 18.83 24.29 19.61
CA ARG A 227 18.96 22.91 19.11
C ARG A 227 17.65 22.15 19.16
N LEU A 228 16.91 22.29 20.26
CA LEU A 228 15.57 21.74 20.39
C LEU A 228 14.64 22.35 19.34
N TYR A 229 14.73 23.67 19.15
CA TYR A 229 13.91 24.37 18.16
C TYR A 229 14.17 23.87 16.73
N LEU A 230 15.41 23.56 16.36
CA LEU A 230 15.79 23.06 15.02
C LEU A 230 15.13 21.71 14.66
N ILE A 231 14.70 20.92 15.63
CA ILE A 231 14.00 19.64 15.37
C ILE A 231 12.63 19.89 14.73
N PHE A 232 11.92 20.96 15.06
CA PHE A 232 10.59 21.25 14.52
C PHE A 232 10.59 21.54 13.00
N PRO A 233 11.38 22.49 12.46
CA PRO A 233 11.42 22.72 11.02
C PRO A 233 11.98 21.51 10.26
N LEU A 234 12.95 20.77 10.83
CA LEU A 234 13.53 19.59 10.22
C LEU A 234 12.51 18.44 10.11
N SER A 235 11.81 18.12 11.21
CA SER A 235 10.75 17.12 11.21
C SER A 235 9.60 17.50 10.28
N SER A 236 9.19 18.79 10.24
CA SER A 236 8.18 19.27 9.28
C SER A 236 8.60 19.07 7.82
N GLN A 237 9.87 19.29 7.48
CA GLN A 237 10.38 19.06 6.14
C GLN A 237 10.37 17.57 5.77
N ILE A 238 10.76 16.70 6.70
CA ILE A 238 10.72 15.24 6.51
C ILE A 238 9.27 14.79 6.29
N VAL A 239 8.35 15.17 7.19
CA VAL A 239 6.92 14.82 7.08
C VAL A 239 6.31 15.31 5.77
N LYS A 240 6.63 16.52 5.31
CA LYS A 240 6.13 17.03 4.02
C LYS A 240 6.68 16.24 2.81
N ALA A 241 7.86 15.64 2.93
CA ALA A 241 8.51 14.89 1.86
C ALA A 241 8.11 13.39 1.84
N THR A 242 7.86 12.80 3.01
CA THR A 242 7.59 11.35 3.16
C THR A 242 6.19 11.03 3.71
N GLY A 243 5.38 12.03 4.06
CA GLY A 243 4.06 11.87 4.70
C GLY A 243 4.15 11.59 6.21
N PHE A 244 5.20 10.91 6.64
CA PHE A 244 5.49 10.56 8.03
C PHE A 244 6.94 10.94 8.39
N VAL A 245 7.27 11.10 9.68
CA VAL A 245 8.67 11.28 10.13
C VAL A 245 9.48 10.00 9.89
N THR A 246 8.84 8.83 10.03
CA THR A 246 9.47 7.50 9.99
C THR A 246 8.69 6.52 9.13
N GLU A 247 9.40 5.68 8.36
CA GLU A 247 8.82 4.74 7.38
C GLU A 247 7.86 3.70 7.95
N THR A 248 7.95 3.42 9.25
CA THR A 248 7.07 2.48 9.93
C THR A 248 6.39 3.13 11.14
N ALA A 249 5.17 2.67 11.44
CA ALA A 249 4.42 3.09 12.62
C ALA A 249 5.21 2.82 13.92
N TRP A 250 5.91 1.68 14.00
CA TRP A 250 6.78 1.32 15.12
C TRP A 250 7.97 2.26 15.31
N ALA A 251 8.60 2.71 14.22
CA ALA A 251 9.66 3.70 14.31
C ALA A 251 9.13 5.07 14.80
N GLY A 252 7.89 5.42 14.44
CA GLY A 252 7.22 6.63 14.93
C GLY A 252 6.91 6.55 16.42
N ALA A 253 6.50 5.36 16.89
CA ALA A 253 6.31 5.07 18.30
C ALA A 253 7.62 5.21 19.10
N ALA A 254 8.69 4.56 18.62
CA ALA A 254 10.01 4.63 19.23
C ALA A 254 10.55 6.07 19.28
N TYR A 255 10.33 6.87 18.23
CA TYR A 255 10.73 8.28 18.19
C TYR A 255 10.05 9.12 19.29
N ASN A 256 8.74 8.98 19.45
CA ASN A 256 8.00 9.70 20.50
C ASN A 256 8.40 9.24 21.91
N LEU A 257 8.61 7.93 22.10
CA LEU A 257 9.13 7.40 23.37
C LEU A 257 10.53 7.95 23.68
N MET A 258 11.40 8.04 22.68
CA MET A 258 12.74 8.62 22.84
C MET A 258 12.69 10.10 23.25
N LEU A 259 11.78 10.90 22.66
CA LEU A 259 11.58 12.29 23.09
C LEU A 259 11.11 12.39 24.55
N TYR A 260 10.24 11.48 24.97
CA TYR A 260 9.78 11.40 26.36
C TYR A 260 10.93 11.03 27.31
N MET A 261 11.75 10.05 26.94
CA MET A 261 12.95 9.66 27.70
C MET A 261 14.02 10.75 27.72
N LEU A 262 14.12 11.55 26.65
CA LEU A 262 15.03 12.71 26.61
C LEU A 262 14.57 13.80 27.58
N ALA A 263 13.26 14.05 27.67
CA ALA A 263 12.72 15.00 28.64
C ALA A 263 12.97 14.55 30.10
N SER A 264 12.80 13.25 30.40
CA SER A 264 13.09 12.71 31.73
C SER A 264 14.59 12.80 32.07
N HIS A 265 15.47 12.54 31.10
CA HIS A 265 16.92 12.73 31.23
C HIS A 265 17.27 14.18 31.59
N VAL A 266 16.71 15.17 30.87
CA VAL A 266 16.94 16.59 31.14
C VAL A 266 16.44 16.97 32.53
N LEU A 267 15.25 16.52 32.92
CA LEU A 267 14.72 16.79 34.27
C LEU A 267 15.58 16.18 35.37
N GLY A 268 16.05 14.95 35.19
CA GLY A 268 16.95 14.28 36.13
C GLY A 268 18.30 14.99 36.26
N ALA A 269 18.86 15.46 35.15
CA ALA A 269 20.11 16.22 35.14
C ALA A 269 19.95 17.60 35.81
N CYS A 270 18.84 18.30 35.55
CA CYS A 270 18.49 19.54 36.23
C CYS A 270 18.33 19.33 37.73
N TRP A 271 17.61 18.28 38.14
CA TRP A 271 17.44 17.92 39.56
C TRP A 271 18.79 17.66 40.24
N TYR A 272 19.69 16.93 39.59
CA TYR A 272 21.04 16.68 40.12
C TYR A 272 21.79 18.00 40.37
N LEU A 273 21.86 18.89 39.37
CA LEU A 273 22.56 20.16 39.52
C LEU A 273 21.94 21.02 40.64
N LEU A 274 20.62 21.12 40.66
CA LEU A 274 19.89 21.86 41.69
C LEU A 274 20.09 21.25 43.09
N SER A 275 20.28 19.94 43.20
CA SER A 275 20.63 19.29 44.48
C SER A 275 22.02 19.68 44.98
N ILE A 276 22.99 19.84 44.09
CA ILE A 276 24.34 20.34 44.44
C ILE A 276 24.25 21.82 44.85
N GLU A 277 23.52 22.65 44.11
CA GLU A 277 23.28 24.06 44.47
C GLU A 277 22.59 24.18 45.83
N ARG A 278 21.64 23.28 46.13
CA ARG A 278 20.94 23.24 47.42
C ARG A 278 21.88 22.84 48.56
N GLN A 279 22.78 21.87 48.33
CA GLN A 279 23.81 21.48 49.29
C GLN A 279 24.80 22.61 49.55
N GLU A 280 25.27 23.30 48.50
CA GLU A 280 26.16 24.46 48.61
C GLU A 280 25.49 25.62 49.37
N SER A 281 24.21 25.88 49.13
CA SER A 281 23.44 26.90 49.84
C SER A 281 23.31 26.62 51.34
N CYS A 282 23.19 25.34 51.73
CA CYS A 282 23.23 24.95 53.13
C CYS A 282 24.60 25.25 53.76
N TRP A 283 25.68 24.85 53.08
CA TRP A 283 27.04 25.09 53.54
C TRP A 283 27.36 26.58 53.68
N ILE A 284 26.91 27.41 52.74
CA ILE A 284 27.01 28.87 52.82
C ILE A 284 26.26 29.40 54.05
N SER A 285 25.03 28.91 54.29
CA SER A 285 24.22 29.32 55.45
C SER A 285 24.85 28.92 56.79
N ALA A 286 25.49 27.75 56.86
CA ALA A 286 26.26 27.32 58.04
C ALA A 286 27.54 28.17 58.22
N CYS A 287 28.26 28.43 57.12
CA CYS A 287 29.46 29.27 57.10
C CYS A 287 29.19 30.70 57.55
N ASP A 288 28.05 31.28 57.17
CA ASP A 288 27.64 32.62 57.56
C ASP A 288 27.44 32.75 59.08
N LYS A 289 27.00 31.69 59.77
CA LYS A 289 26.91 31.65 61.24
C LYS A 289 28.28 31.56 61.92
N GLU A 290 29.31 31.09 61.22
CA GLU A 290 30.67 30.92 61.71
C GLU A 290 31.63 32.06 61.29
N LYS A 291 31.10 33.14 60.69
CA LYS A 291 31.91 34.34 60.37
C LYS A 291 32.46 35.00 61.63
N PRO A 292 33.73 35.49 61.63
CA PRO A 292 34.60 35.67 60.45
C PRO A 292 35.52 34.47 60.12
N TYR A 293 35.42 33.35 60.83
CA TYR A 293 36.35 32.22 60.70
C TYR A 293 36.15 31.38 59.43
N CYS A 294 34.95 31.38 58.88
CA CYS A 294 34.63 30.65 57.66
C CYS A 294 34.75 31.50 56.38
N ASN A 295 35.34 30.93 55.33
CA ASN A 295 35.43 31.52 53.99
C ASN A 295 34.76 30.60 52.96
N PHE A 296 33.95 31.14 52.05
CA PHE A 296 33.27 30.36 51.01
C PHE A 296 34.22 29.57 50.09
N LYS A 297 35.48 30.00 49.95
CA LYS A 297 36.51 29.25 49.19
C LYS A 297 36.84 27.89 49.81
N PHE A 298 36.53 27.65 51.08
CA PHE A 298 36.80 26.38 51.77
C PHE A 298 35.93 25.21 51.27
N PHE A 299 34.84 25.50 50.55
CA PHE A 299 33.98 24.48 49.93
C PHE A 299 34.46 24.04 48.54
N ASP A 300 35.57 24.60 48.02
CA ASP A 300 36.26 24.11 46.84
C ASP A 300 37.23 22.99 47.23
N CYS A 301 37.19 21.84 46.54
CA CYS A 301 38.14 20.77 46.82
C CYS A 301 39.59 21.15 46.48
N GLN A 302 39.85 22.18 45.68
CA GLN A 302 41.19 22.74 45.48
C GLN A 302 41.78 23.37 46.75
N SER A 303 40.94 23.76 47.71
CA SER A 303 41.38 24.32 49.00
C SER A 303 41.78 23.25 50.02
N VAL A 304 41.52 21.97 49.73
CA VAL A 304 41.89 20.83 50.59
C VAL A 304 43.41 20.70 50.61
N GLY A 305 44.01 20.70 51.80
CA GLY A 305 45.46 20.78 51.99
C GLY A 305 45.98 22.17 52.36
N ASN A 306 45.13 23.19 52.37
CA ASN A 306 45.44 24.48 53.00
C ASN A 306 45.28 24.36 54.52
N SER A 307 46.32 24.72 55.27
CA SER A 307 46.35 24.63 56.74
C SER A 307 45.22 25.41 57.42
N VAL A 308 44.83 26.56 56.89
CA VAL A 308 43.76 27.41 57.45
C VAL A 308 42.39 26.72 57.33
N ARG A 309 42.13 26.12 56.16
CA ARG A 309 40.88 25.42 55.86
C ARG A 309 40.76 24.16 56.72
N ASP A 310 41.85 23.42 56.89
CA ASP A 310 41.85 22.15 57.65
C ASP A 310 41.67 22.39 59.15
N LEU A 311 42.22 23.47 59.70
CA LEU A 311 41.96 23.89 61.08
C LEU A 311 40.50 24.28 61.28
N TRP A 312 39.94 25.11 60.39
CA TRP A 312 38.53 25.49 60.44
C TRP A 312 37.61 24.26 60.34
N PHE A 313 37.85 23.37 59.38
CA PHE A 313 37.01 22.20 59.14
C PHE A 313 36.96 21.24 60.33
N LYS A 314 38.05 21.09 61.09
CA LYS A 314 38.08 20.29 62.34
C LYS A 314 37.25 20.92 63.46
N SER A 315 37.17 22.25 63.51
CA SER A 315 36.41 22.99 64.52
C SER A 315 34.95 23.26 64.14
N SER A 316 34.61 23.13 62.85
CA SER A 316 33.30 23.49 62.30
C SER A 316 32.30 22.33 62.34
N ASN A 317 31.03 22.65 62.58
CA ASN A 317 29.92 21.71 62.49
C ASN A 317 29.18 21.78 61.14
N ALA A 318 29.71 22.51 60.15
CA ALA A 318 29.05 22.71 58.86
C ALA A 318 28.69 21.40 58.12
N SER A 319 29.51 20.36 58.26
CA SER A 319 29.26 19.04 57.63
C SER A 319 28.10 18.27 58.29
N SER A 320 27.89 18.41 59.60
CA SER A 320 26.84 17.69 60.34
C SER A 320 25.50 18.44 60.33
N LEU A 321 25.55 19.78 60.23
CA LEU A 321 24.37 20.63 60.06
C LEU A 321 23.69 20.45 58.70
N CYS A 322 24.47 20.22 57.64
CA CYS A 322 23.96 20.09 56.27
C CYS A 322 23.67 18.64 55.88
N LYS A 323 22.87 17.97 56.71
CA LYS A 323 22.29 16.65 56.46
C LYS A 323 20.76 16.73 56.48
N PRO A 324 20.04 15.95 55.66
CA PRO A 324 18.57 15.97 55.62
C PRO A 324 17.90 15.63 56.97
N ASP A 325 18.55 14.80 57.78
CA ASP A 325 18.05 14.39 59.10
C ASP A 325 18.13 15.50 60.16
N ASN A 326 18.83 16.60 59.85
CA ASN A 326 19.01 17.72 60.77
C ASN A 326 17.96 18.80 60.48
N GLU A 327 17.31 19.33 61.52
CA GLU A 327 16.29 20.38 61.39
C GLU A 327 16.86 21.74 60.94
N PHE A 328 18.19 21.86 60.85
CA PHE A 328 18.88 23.10 60.48
C PHE A 328 18.50 23.64 59.08
N TYR A 329 18.33 22.77 58.09
CA TYR A 329 18.11 23.20 56.70
C TYR A 329 17.16 22.27 55.95
N GLN A 330 16.11 22.84 55.35
CA GLN A 330 15.10 22.08 54.61
C GLN A 330 15.56 21.80 53.18
N PHE A 331 15.83 20.53 52.86
CA PHE A 331 16.27 20.10 51.52
C PHE A 331 15.13 19.83 50.54
N GLY A 332 13.92 19.50 51.03
CA GLY A 332 12.75 19.21 50.19
C GLY A 332 13.02 18.07 49.18
N ILE A 333 12.62 18.25 47.92
CA ILE A 333 12.79 17.30 46.81
C ILE A 333 14.26 16.95 46.52
N TYR A 334 15.22 17.72 47.03
CA TYR A 334 16.66 17.47 46.85
C TYR A 334 17.26 16.62 47.98
N GLY A 335 16.49 16.34 49.05
CA GLY A 335 16.96 15.57 50.21
C GLY A 335 17.49 14.19 49.83
N ASP A 336 16.79 13.50 48.92
CA ASP A 336 17.16 12.18 48.41
C ASP A 336 18.61 12.13 47.87
N ALA A 337 19.09 13.20 47.24
CA ALA A 337 20.45 13.26 46.69
C ALA A 337 21.51 13.14 47.80
N SER A 338 21.25 13.75 48.96
CA SER A 338 22.12 13.71 50.13
C SER A 338 21.93 12.44 50.95
N THR A 339 20.70 11.94 51.12
CA THR A 339 20.40 10.69 51.84
C THR A 339 21.05 9.48 51.15
N PHE A 340 20.78 9.30 49.85
CA PHE A 340 21.31 8.17 49.07
C PHE A 340 22.72 8.40 48.53
N GLY A 341 23.24 9.63 48.61
CA GLY A 341 24.62 9.93 48.23
C GLY A 341 24.90 10.00 46.76
N VAL A 342 23.86 10.28 45.98
CA VAL A 342 23.87 10.38 44.52
C VAL A 342 24.95 11.34 44.03
N SER A 343 25.23 12.42 44.78
CA SER A 343 26.24 13.42 44.45
C SER A 343 27.69 12.93 44.55
N SER A 344 27.93 11.79 45.22
CA SER A 344 29.25 11.27 45.56
C SER A 344 29.62 9.94 44.90
N THR A 345 28.64 9.23 44.34
CA THR A 345 28.80 7.90 43.71
C THR A 345 29.47 7.96 42.32
N SER A 346 29.65 6.79 41.70
CA SER A 346 30.17 6.65 40.33
C SER A 346 29.23 7.30 39.30
N PHE A 347 29.73 7.58 38.09
CA PHE A 347 28.93 8.24 37.06
C PHE A 347 27.71 7.41 36.62
N PHE A 348 27.83 6.10 36.50
CA PHE A 348 26.73 5.25 36.06
C PHE A 348 25.62 5.21 37.11
N ASP A 349 25.97 5.01 38.38
CA ASP A 349 24.98 4.93 39.47
C ASP A 349 24.23 6.26 39.61
N LYS A 350 24.94 7.39 39.58
CA LYS A 350 24.30 8.71 39.67
C LYS A 350 23.43 9.00 38.45
N TYR A 351 23.87 8.63 37.24
CA TYR A 351 23.10 8.85 36.01
C TYR A 351 21.79 8.07 36.02
N PHE A 352 21.83 6.76 36.26
CA PHE A 352 20.61 5.93 36.25
C PHE A 352 19.64 6.31 37.36
N TYR A 353 20.15 6.69 38.54
CA TYR A 353 19.30 7.20 39.62
C TYR A 353 18.57 8.48 39.21
N CYS A 354 19.28 9.45 38.61
CA CYS A 354 18.68 10.71 38.19
C CYS A 354 17.71 10.52 37.02
N LEU A 355 18.03 9.64 36.06
CA LEU A 355 17.13 9.28 34.96
C LEU A 355 15.84 8.65 35.50
N TRP A 356 15.96 7.73 36.45
CA TRP A 356 14.81 7.13 37.15
C TRP A 356 14.00 8.19 37.88
N TRP A 357 14.64 9.09 38.63
CA TRP A 357 13.96 10.17 39.34
C TRP A 357 13.17 11.06 38.37
N GLY A 358 13.77 11.46 37.24
CA GLY A 358 13.11 12.24 36.20
C GLY A 358 11.94 11.49 35.58
N LEU A 359 12.13 10.21 35.24
CA LEU A 359 11.11 9.39 34.59
C LEU A 359 9.91 9.14 35.52
N LYS A 360 10.17 8.83 36.81
CA LYS A 360 9.16 8.63 37.84
C LYS A 360 8.27 9.87 37.97
N ASN A 361 8.88 11.04 38.15
CA ASN A 361 8.13 12.28 38.39
C ASN A 361 7.43 12.82 37.15
N LEU A 362 8.02 12.66 35.96
CA LEU A 362 7.37 13.03 34.71
C LEU A 362 6.14 12.15 34.45
N SER A 363 6.24 10.84 34.71
CA SER A 363 5.15 9.88 34.49
C SER A 363 4.07 9.93 35.56
N SER A 364 4.40 10.32 36.79
CA SER A 364 3.44 10.48 37.89
C SER A 364 2.97 11.92 38.07
N LEU A 365 3.17 12.80 37.07
CA LEU A 365 2.74 14.21 37.11
C LEU A 365 3.21 14.98 38.35
N GLY A 366 4.36 14.61 38.92
CA GLY A 366 4.91 15.22 40.13
C GLY A 366 4.15 14.94 41.43
N GLN A 367 3.18 14.01 41.47
CA GLN A 367 2.35 13.75 42.66
C GLN A 367 3.11 13.34 43.93
N ASN A 368 4.32 12.77 43.77
CA ASN A 368 5.14 12.30 44.89
C ASN A 368 6.24 13.31 45.29
N LEU A 369 6.16 14.56 44.85
CA LEU A 369 7.14 15.61 45.18
C LEU A 369 6.76 16.31 46.49
N SER A 370 7.59 16.14 47.52
CA SER A 370 7.48 16.86 48.80
C SER A 370 8.35 18.12 48.78
N THR A 371 7.75 19.28 48.50
CA THR A 371 8.48 20.54 48.39
C THR A 371 8.68 21.25 49.74
N SER A 372 9.81 21.92 49.93
CA SER A 372 9.97 22.93 51.00
C SER A 372 9.28 24.25 50.63
N THR A 373 9.36 25.26 51.51
CA THR A 373 8.85 26.62 51.25
C THR A 373 9.71 27.42 50.26
N TYR A 374 10.79 26.83 49.73
CA TYR A 374 11.68 27.48 48.79
C TYR A 374 11.01 27.68 47.42
N VAL A 375 10.87 28.95 47.01
CA VAL A 375 10.17 29.34 45.77
C VAL A 375 10.75 28.66 44.52
N GLY A 376 12.08 28.51 44.41
CA GLY A 376 12.72 27.89 43.25
C GLY A 376 12.39 26.39 43.11
N GLU A 377 12.20 25.70 44.23
CA GLU A 377 11.77 24.30 44.26
C GLU A 377 10.31 24.14 43.88
N ILE A 378 9.44 24.99 44.43
CA ILE A 378 8.01 25.00 44.08
C ILE A 378 7.84 25.28 42.58
N ALA A 379 8.56 26.26 42.04
CA ALA A 379 8.54 26.57 40.61
C ALA A 379 9.01 25.39 39.76
N PHE A 380 10.07 24.69 40.17
CA PHE A 380 10.55 23.50 39.47
C PHE A 380 9.54 22.34 39.52
N ALA A 381 8.88 22.13 40.65
CA ALA A 381 7.82 21.12 40.79
C ALA A 381 6.60 21.44 39.90
N ILE A 382 6.18 22.70 39.80
CA ILE A 382 5.12 23.15 38.89
C ILE A 382 5.49 22.87 37.43
N ILE A 383 6.75 23.14 37.05
CA ILE A 383 7.25 22.85 35.70
C ILE A 383 7.20 21.34 35.41
N ILE A 384 7.60 20.48 36.37
CA ILE A 384 7.54 19.03 36.22
C ILE A 384 6.09 18.55 36.04
N ALA A 385 5.17 19.04 36.86
CA ALA A 385 3.76 18.65 36.79
C ALA A 385 3.11 19.06 35.45
N THR A 386 3.35 20.29 35.00
CA THR A 386 2.82 20.81 33.73
C THR A 386 3.43 20.12 32.52
N LEU A 387 4.75 19.94 32.50
CA LEU A 387 5.45 19.24 31.41
C LEU A 387 5.08 17.75 31.36
N GLY A 388 4.96 17.10 32.52
CA GLY A 388 4.52 15.71 32.64
C GLY A 388 3.14 15.50 32.03
N LEU A 389 2.18 16.38 32.35
CA LEU A 389 0.82 16.27 31.83
C LEU A 389 0.80 16.37 30.29
N VAL A 390 1.48 17.38 29.74
CA VAL A 390 1.51 17.62 28.29
C VAL A 390 2.23 16.48 27.56
N LEU A 391 3.43 16.08 28.02
CA LEU A 391 4.21 15.05 27.34
C LEU A 391 3.57 13.66 27.45
N PHE A 392 2.96 13.33 28.59
CA PHE A 392 2.28 12.05 28.77
C PHE A 392 1.03 11.95 27.88
N ALA A 393 0.24 13.03 27.79
CA ALA A 393 -0.91 13.10 26.89
C ALA A 393 -0.49 12.98 25.41
N LEU A 394 0.59 13.67 25.00
CA LEU A 394 1.13 13.58 23.64
C LEU A 394 1.63 12.18 23.31
N LEU A 395 2.30 11.50 24.26
CA LEU A 395 2.77 10.13 24.08
C LEU A 395 1.60 9.19 23.82
N ILE A 396 0.57 9.22 24.68
CA ILE A 396 -0.62 8.37 24.53
C ILE A 396 -1.35 8.67 23.22
N GLY A 397 -1.61 9.94 22.92
CA GLY A 397 -2.35 10.34 21.71
C GLY A 397 -1.64 9.96 20.42
N ASN A 398 -0.32 10.16 20.35
CA ASN A 398 0.49 9.77 19.19
C ASN A 398 0.57 8.25 19.07
N MET A 399 0.78 7.51 20.17
CA MET A 399 0.81 6.04 20.16
C MET A 399 -0.51 5.46 19.65
N GLN A 400 -1.63 5.99 20.12
CA GLN A 400 -2.95 5.55 19.68
C GLN A 400 -3.14 5.76 18.18
N THR A 401 -2.74 6.92 17.66
CA THR A 401 -2.85 7.24 16.24
C THR A 401 -2.03 6.28 15.37
N TYR A 402 -0.79 5.95 15.79
CA TYR A 402 0.05 5.00 15.05
C TYR A 402 -0.51 3.58 15.06
N LEU A 403 -0.97 3.09 16.23
CA LEU A 403 -1.58 1.77 16.33
C LEU A 403 -2.84 1.67 15.46
N GLN A 404 -3.72 2.67 15.52
CA GLN A 404 -4.94 2.74 14.72
C GLN A 404 -4.64 2.75 13.22
N SER A 405 -3.63 3.50 12.77
CA SER A 405 -3.27 3.59 11.34
C SER A 405 -2.96 2.22 10.71
N THR A 406 -2.40 1.29 11.49
CA THR A 406 -2.11 -0.07 11.03
C THR A 406 -3.34 -0.98 11.04
N THR A 407 -4.30 -0.73 11.94
CA THR A 407 -5.49 -1.55 12.11
C THR A 407 -6.68 -1.09 11.26
N VAL A 408 -6.66 0.11 10.68
CA VAL A 408 -7.80 0.66 9.90
C VAL A 408 -8.36 -0.34 8.89
N ARG A 409 -7.52 -0.97 8.06
CA ARG A 409 -7.99 -1.90 7.04
C ARG A 409 -8.59 -3.19 7.62
N LEU A 410 -8.03 -3.68 8.72
CA LEU A 410 -8.55 -4.84 9.42
C LEU A 410 -9.86 -4.51 10.13
N GLU A 411 -9.99 -3.32 10.71
CA GLU A 411 -11.21 -2.83 11.34
C GLU A 411 -12.31 -2.58 10.32
N GLU A 412 -12.02 -1.93 9.19
CA GLU A 412 -12.95 -1.78 8.06
C GLU A 412 -13.52 -3.13 7.62
N TRP A 413 -12.67 -4.15 7.48
CA TRP A 413 -13.09 -5.51 7.14
C TRP A 413 -13.94 -6.14 8.25
N ARG A 414 -13.53 -6.03 9.52
CA ARG A 414 -14.27 -6.58 10.66
C ARG A 414 -15.65 -5.97 10.80
N ILE A 415 -15.77 -4.65 10.61
CA ILE A 415 -17.06 -3.93 10.66
C ILE A 415 -17.96 -4.44 9.54
N LYS A 416 -17.50 -4.41 8.27
CA LYS A 416 -18.28 -4.91 7.13
C LYS A 416 -18.75 -6.36 7.32
N ARG A 417 -17.89 -7.23 7.84
CA ARG A 417 -18.23 -8.62 8.13
C ARG A 417 -19.30 -8.74 9.23
N THR A 418 -19.17 -7.96 10.30
CA THR A 418 -20.12 -7.98 11.42
C THR A 418 -21.49 -7.48 10.98
N ASP A 419 -21.53 -6.39 10.21
CA ASP A 419 -22.75 -5.83 9.64
C ASP A 419 -23.45 -6.84 8.71
N ALA A 420 -22.69 -7.53 7.86
CA ALA A 420 -23.21 -8.58 6.99
C ALA A 420 -23.80 -9.75 7.81
N GLU A 421 -23.12 -10.23 8.85
CA GLU A 421 -23.63 -11.31 9.71
C GLU A 421 -24.91 -10.90 10.44
N GLN A 422 -24.96 -9.68 10.99
CA GLN A 422 -26.17 -9.16 11.65
C GLN A 422 -27.33 -9.05 10.66
N TRP A 423 -27.07 -8.53 9.46
CA TRP A 423 -28.07 -8.45 8.39
C TRP A 423 -28.58 -9.83 7.98
N MET A 424 -27.69 -10.81 7.79
CA MET A 424 -28.06 -12.20 7.45
C MET A 424 -28.87 -12.88 8.56
N HIS A 425 -28.53 -12.60 9.82
CA HIS A 425 -29.26 -13.11 10.97
C HIS A 425 -30.66 -12.50 11.07
N HIS A 426 -30.77 -11.18 10.92
CA HIS A 426 -32.05 -10.46 10.95
C HIS A 426 -33.00 -10.91 9.83
N ARG A 427 -32.45 -11.21 8.65
CA ARG A 427 -33.20 -11.76 7.50
C ARG A 427 -33.44 -13.28 7.57
N GLN A 428 -32.99 -13.95 8.63
CA GLN A 428 -33.18 -15.37 8.85
C GLN A 428 -32.70 -16.25 7.68
N LEU A 429 -31.58 -15.88 7.04
CA LEU A 429 -31.08 -16.62 5.88
C LEU A 429 -30.72 -18.07 6.26
N PRO A 430 -30.93 -19.06 5.38
CA PRO A 430 -30.49 -20.44 5.59
C PRO A 430 -28.97 -20.55 5.79
N PRO A 431 -28.48 -21.54 6.55
CA PRO A 431 -27.05 -21.69 6.86
C PRO A 431 -26.19 -21.87 5.61
N GLU A 432 -26.71 -22.55 4.58
CA GLU A 432 -26.03 -22.74 3.29
C GLU A 432 -25.80 -21.42 2.55
N LEU A 433 -26.81 -20.54 2.54
CA LEU A 433 -26.72 -19.22 1.92
C LEU A 433 -25.75 -18.32 2.71
N ARG A 434 -25.79 -18.37 4.04
CA ARG A 434 -24.83 -17.64 4.89
C ARG A 434 -23.39 -18.07 4.61
N ASN A 435 -23.15 -19.38 4.49
CA ASN A 435 -21.83 -19.89 4.15
C ASN A 435 -21.37 -19.46 2.75
N SER A 436 -22.30 -19.40 1.80
CA SER A 436 -22.02 -18.91 0.44
C SER A 436 -21.64 -17.43 0.43
N VAL A 437 -22.36 -16.58 1.18
CA VAL A 437 -22.04 -15.16 1.35
C VAL A 437 -20.68 -14.98 2.02
N ARG A 438 -20.39 -15.73 3.10
CA ARG A 438 -19.07 -15.69 3.77
C ARG A 438 -17.92 -16.04 2.83
N LYS A 439 -18.09 -17.09 2.02
CA LYS A 439 -17.07 -17.51 1.03
C LYS A 439 -16.85 -16.41 0.00
N TYR A 440 -17.93 -15.81 -0.50
CA TYR A 440 -17.87 -14.69 -1.45
C TYR A 440 -17.16 -13.47 -0.87
N ASP A 441 -17.54 -13.02 0.33
CA ASP A 441 -16.93 -11.84 0.96
C ASP A 441 -15.44 -12.07 1.29
N GLN A 442 -15.09 -13.28 1.72
CA GLN A 442 -13.70 -13.65 1.97
C GLN A 442 -12.87 -13.64 0.68
N TYR A 443 -13.38 -14.23 -0.40
CA TYR A 443 -12.68 -14.27 -1.68
C TYR A 443 -12.56 -12.86 -2.29
N LYS A 444 -13.64 -12.08 -2.27
CA LYS A 444 -13.64 -10.68 -2.73
C LYS A 444 -12.59 -9.85 -1.98
N TRP A 445 -12.46 -10.03 -0.67
CA TRP A 445 -11.43 -9.36 0.12
C TRP A 445 -10.01 -9.80 -0.28
N LEU A 446 -9.78 -11.09 -0.50
CA LEU A 446 -8.46 -11.60 -0.91
C LEU A 446 -8.05 -11.10 -2.30
N ALA A 447 -9.00 -11.03 -3.25
CA ALA A 447 -8.76 -10.56 -4.60
C ALA A 447 -8.53 -9.04 -4.67
N THR A 448 -9.36 -8.26 -3.98
CA THR A 448 -9.37 -6.78 -4.11
C THR A 448 -8.66 -6.04 -2.99
N ARG A 449 -8.26 -6.74 -1.92
CA ARG A 449 -7.78 -6.14 -0.64
C ARG A 449 -8.74 -5.08 -0.08
N GLY A 450 -10.03 -5.21 -0.36
CA GLY A 450 -11.06 -4.28 0.11
C GLY A 450 -11.21 -3.00 -0.70
N VAL A 451 -10.50 -2.88 -1.83
CA VAL A 451 -10.63 -1.75 -2.75
C VAL A 451 -11.82 -1.99 -3.66
N ASP A 452 -12.75 -1.04 -3.69
CA ASP A 452 -13.83 -1.05 -4.67
C ASP A 452 -13.36 -0.34 -5.95
N GLU A 453 -13.14 -1.14 -7.00
CA GLU A 453 -12.59 -0.66 -8.28
C GLU A 453 -13.48 0.39 -8.94
N GLU A 454 -14.81 0.26 -8.84
CA GLU A 454 -15.72 1.21 -9.48
C GLU A 454 -15.65 2.59 -8.82
N THR A 455 -15.62 2.66 -7.48
CA THR A 455 -15.51 3.94 -6.76
C THR A 455 -14.15 4.58 -6.95
N LEU A 456 -13.07 3.78 -6.98
CA LEU A 456 -11.73 4.26 -7.29
C LEU A 456 -11.68 4.91 -8.69
N LEU A 457 -12.22 4.24 -9.70
CA LEU A 457 -12.23 4.73 -11.09
C LEU A 457 -13.16 5.94 -11.27
N LYS A 458 -14.24 6.05 -10.50
CA LYS A 458 -15.14 7.24 -10.53
C LYS A 458 -14.46 8.50 -10.00
N GLY A 459 -13.45 8.38 -9.14
CA GLY A 459 -12.67 9.52 -8.63
C GLY A 459 -11.67 10.11 -9.63
N LEU A 460 -11.44 9.46 -10.78
CA LEU A 460 -10.47 9.89 -11.78
C LEU A 460 -11.14 10.67 -12.93
N PRO A 461 -10.42 11.61 -13.58
CA PRO A 461 -10.83 12.21 -14.85
C PRO A 461 -11.16 11.15 -15.91
N LEU A 462 -12.10 11.47 -16.80
CA LEU A 462 -12.62 10.54 -17.81
C LEU A 462 -11.51 9.92 -18.68
N ASP A 463 -10.52 10.71 -19.08
CA ASP A 463 -9.44 10.25 -19.96
C ASP A 463 -8.56 9.19 -19.28
N LEU A 464 -8.12 9.44 -18.04
CA LEU A 464 -7.35 8.47 -17.25
C LEU A 464 -8.15 7.19 -16.98
N ARG A 465 -9.44 7.33 -16.69
CA ARG A 465 -10.33 6.18 -16.50
C ARG A 465 -10.41 5.31 -17.74
N ARG A 466 -10.48 5.92 -18.93
CA ARG A 466 -10.51 5.21 -20.22
C ARG A 466 -9.19 4.49 -20.48
N ASP A 467 -8.06 5.15 -20.27
CA ASP A 467 -6.74 4.56 -20.48
C ASP A 467 -6.50 3.35 -19.56
N ILE A 468 -6.88 3.45 -18.28
CA ILE A 468 -6.77 2.34 -17.33
C ILE A 468 -7.66 1.17 -17.76
N LYS A 469 -8.94 1.43 -18.07
CA LYS A 469 -9.87 0.38 -18.52
C LYS A 469 -9.39 -0.29 -19.80
N ARG A 470 -8.88 0.49 -20.76
CA ARG A 470 -8.29 -0.04 -21.99
C ARG A 470 -7.11 -0.95 -21.67
N HIS A 471 -6.19 -0.53 -20.81
CA HIS A 471 -5.03 -1.33 -20.44
C HIS A 471 -5.42 -2.66 -19.78
N LEU A 472 -6.43 -2.67 -18.92
CA LEU A 472 -6.89 -3.89 -18.23
C LEU A 472 -7.66 -4.86 -19.14
N CYS A 473 -8.45 -4.33 -20.07
CA CYS A 473 -9.43 -5.14 -20.80
C CYS A 473 -9.04 -5.46 -22.26
N LEU A 474 -8.20 -4.64 -22.91
CA LEU A 474 -7.99 -4.72 -24.37
C LEU A 474 -7.47 -6.10 -24.82
N ASP A 475 -6.47 -6.65 -24.12
CA ASP A 475 -5.91 -7.95 -24.47
C ASP A 475 -6.91 -9.09 -24.28
N LEU A 476 -7.78 -8.98 -23.26
CA LEU A 476 -8.83 -9.96 -23.00
C LEU A 476 -9.91 -9.92 -24.09
N VAL A 477 -10.31 -8.71 -24.48
CA VAL A 477 -11.29 -8.51 -25.55
C VAL A 477 -10.73 -9.01 -26.89
N ARG A 478 -9.47 -8.69 -27.22
CA ARG A 478 -8.82 -9.15 -28.47
C ARG A 478 -8.62 -10.66 -28.55
N ARG A 479 -8.47 -11.37 -27.41
CA ARG A 479 -8.40 -12.85 -27.42
C ARG A 479 -9.64 -13.48 -28.03
N VAL A 480 -10.78 -12.82 -27.95
CA VAL A 480 -11.99 -13.27 -28.62
C VAL A 480 -11.87 -12.90 -30.11
N PRO A 481 -11.78 -13.89 -31.01
CA PRO A 481 -11.44 -13.64 -32.43
C PRO A 481 -12.47 -12.80 -33.20
N LEU A 482 -13.66 -12.62 -32.62
CA LEU A 482 -14.69 -11.71 -33.11
C LEU A 482 -14.27 -10.23 -32.92
N PHE A 483 -13.79 -9.89 -31.72
CA PHE A 483 -13.45 -8.52 -31.37
C PHE A 483 -12.10 -8.08 -31.95
N ASP A 484 -11.19 -9.01 -32.19
CA ASP A 484 -9.87 -8.74 -32.81
C ASP A 484 -9.96 -8.07 -34.20
N GLN A 485 -11.03 -8.33 -34.95
CA GLN A 485 -11.23 -7.76 -36.29
C GLN A 485 -11.94 -6.41 -36.31
N MET A 486 -12.25 -5.88 -35.13
CA MET A 486 -12.99 -4.64 -35.00
C MET A 486 -12.07 -3.43 -34.98
N ASP A 487 -12.62 -2.29 -35.39
CA ASP A 487 -11.88 -1.04 -35.34
C ASP A 487 -11.54 -0.67 -33.88
N GLU A 488 -10.35 -0.11 -33.63
CA GLU A 488 -9.89 0.26 -32.28
C GLU A 488 -10.90 1.11 -31.50
N ARG A 489 -11.63 2.00 -32.17
CA ARG A 489 -12.66 2.84 -31.55
C ARG A 489 -13.80 2.03 -30.94
N MET A 490 -14.13 0.89 -31.56
CA MET A 490 -15.15 -0.01 -31.04
C MET A 490 -14.62 -0.83 -29.86
N LEU A 491 -13.39 -1.32 -29.97
CA LEU A 491 -12.71 -1.99 -28.85
C LEU A 491 -12.67 -1.07 -27.62
N ASP A 492 -12.30 0.19 -27.81
CA ASP A 492 -12.30 1.21 -26.75
C ASP A 492 -13.70 1.40 -26.14
N ALA A 493 -14.76 1.44 -26.97
CA ALA A 493 -16.14 1.57 -26.51
C ALA A 493 -16.65 0.35 -25.72
N ILE A 494 -16.15 -0.85 -26.03
CA ILE A 494 -16.43 -2.09 -25.28
C ILE A 494 -15.66 -2.06 -23.96
N CYS A 495 -14.36 -1.78 -23.99
CA CYS A 495 -13.51 -1.71 -22.79
C CYS A 495 -14.03 -0.69 -21.77
N GLU A 496 -14.59 0.45 -22.21
CA GLU A 496 -15.19 1.46 -21.32
C GLU A 496 -16.41 0.92 -20.55
N ARG A 497 -17.16 -0.04 -21.13
CA ARG A 497 -18.42 -0.59 -20.60
C ARG A 497 -18.25 -1.87 -19.80
N LEU A 498 -17.11 -2.56 -19.92
CA LEU A 498 -16.83 -3.74 -19.12
C LEU A 498 -16.81 -3.40 -17.62
N LYS A 499 -17.40 -4.30 -16.84
CA LYS A 499 -17.44 -4.25 -15.37
C LYS A 499 -16.84 -5.52 -14.77
N PRO A 500 -16.08 -5.43 -13.67
CA PRO A 500 -15.54 -6.61 -13.01
C PRO A 500 -16.68 -7.47 -12.44
N ALA A 501 -16.55 -8.79 -12.58
CA ALA A 501 -17.46 -9.80 -12.07
C ALA A 501 -16.65 -10.89 -11.34
N LEU A 502 -17.17 -11.31 -10.18
CA LEU A 502 -16.53 -12.29 -9.31
C LEU A 502 -17.53 -13.39 -8.98
N SER A 503 -17.11 -14.65 -9.11
CA SER A 503 -17.98 -15.79 -8.85
C SER A 503 -17.23 -16.83 -8.03
N THR A 504 -17.87 -17.35 -7.00
CA THR A 504 -17.26 -18.37 -6.14
C THR A 504 -17.46 -19.77 -6.70
N GLU A 505 -16.58 -20.70 -6.31
CA GLU A 505 -16.72 -22.10 -6.71
C GLU A 505 -18.08 -22.65 -6.29
N GLY A 506 -18.73 -23.37 -7.21
CA GLY A 506 -20.03 -23.99 -7.03
C GLY A 506 -21.21 -23.09 -7.42
N THR A 507 -20.97 -21.79 -7.67
CA THR A 507 -22.03 -20.87 -8.12
C THR A 507 -22.50 -21.22 -9.51
N VAL A 508 -23.82 -21.26 -9.69
CA VAL A 508 -24.45 -21.41 -11.00
C VAL A 508 -24.69 -20.01 -11.52
N LEU A 509 -23.98 -19.63 -12.59
CA LEU A 509 -24.06 -18.32 -13.21
C LEU A 509 -25.39 -18.15 -13.95
N VAL A 510 -25.74 -19.15 -14.76
CA VAL A 510 -26.94 -19.17 -15.60
C VAL A 510 -27.42 -20.62 -15.70
N ARG A 511 -28.73 -20.88 -15.64
CA ARG A 511 -29.32 -22.20 -15.92
C ARG A 511 -29.87 -22.25 -17.33
N GLU A 512 -29.96 -23.46 -17.88
CA GLU A 512 -30.66 -23.69 -19.14
C GLU A 512 -32.10 -23.17 -19.06
N GLY A 513 -32.49 -22.28 -19.96
CA GLY A 513 -33.78 -21.60 -19.99
C GLY A 513 -33.81 -20.20 -19.34
N ASP A 514 -32.82 -19.84 -18.51
CA ASP A 514 -32.76 -18.52 -17.88
C ASP A 514 -32.48 -17.42 -18.91
N LEU A 515 -32.91 -16.19 -18.65
CA LEU A 515 -32.59 -15.05 -19.51
C LEU A 515 -31.12 -14.67 -19.37
N VAL A 516 -30.43 -14.51 -20.49
CA VAL A 516 -29.03 -14.06 -20.51
C VAL A 516 -29.00 -12.53 -20.57
N ASP A 517 -28.46 -11.87 -19.55
CA ASP A 517 -28.39 -10.42 -19.41
C ASP A 517 -26.96 -9.87 -19.49
N GLU A 518 -25.95 -10.70 -19.30
CA GLU A 518 -24.54 -10.35 -19.43
C GLU A 518 -23.71 -11.42 -20.13
N MET A 519 -22.65 -10.96 -20.80
CA MET A 519 -21.61 -11.77 -21.42
C MET A 519 -20.35 -11.68 -20.57
N LEU A 520 -19.79 -12.81 -20.16
CA LEU A 520 -18.62 -12.86 -19.27
C LEU A 520 -17.36 -13.23 -20.03
N PHE A 521 -16.30 -12.44 -19.84
CA PHE A 521 -14.95 -12.67 -20.35
C PHE A 521 -14.06 -13.18 -19.22
N ILE A 522 -13.60 -14.43 -19.31
CA ILE A 522 -12.93 -15.09 -18.20
C ILE A 522 -11.46 -14.69 -18.15
N ILE A 523 -11.04 -14.12 -17.02
CA ILE A 523 -9.65 -13.73 -16.77
C ILE A 523 -8.92 -14.86 -16.07
N ARG A 524 -9.56 -15.42 -15.04
CA ARG A 524 -9.04 -16.50 -14.21
C ARG A 524 -10.15 -17.43 -13.77
N GLY A 525 -9.79 -18.68 -13.56
CA GLY A 525 -10.71 -19.72 -13.13
C GLY A 525 -11.38 -20.46 -14.29
N ASN A 526 -12.11 -21.51 -13.93
CA ASN A 526 -12.75 -22.42 -14.88
C ASN A 526 -14.24 -22.55 -14.58
N LEU A 527 -15.03 -22.52 -15.65
CA LEU A 527 -16.46 -22.78 -15.63
C LEU A 527 -16.74 -24.12 -16.34
N ASP A 528 -17.80 -24.80 -15.92
CA ASP A 528 -18.39 -25.93 -16.61
C ASP A 528 -19.68 -25.45 -17.30
N SER A 529 -19.86 -25.80 -18.55
CA SER A 529 -21.07 -25.49 -19.32
C SER A 529 -21.66 -26.77 -19.88
N TYR A 530 -22.86 -27.12 -19.44
CA TYR A 530 -23.53 -28.37 -19.82
C TYR A 530 -25.01 -28.15 -20.17
N THR A 531 -25.56 -29.02 -21.01
CA THR A 531 -26.99 -29.04 -21.36
C THR A 531 -27.53 -30.47 -21.34
N THR A 532 -28.79 -30.60 -20.93
CA THR A 532 -29.57 -31.84 -21.02
C THR A 532 -30.68 -31.73 -22.07
N ASN A 533 -30.70 -30.64 -22.85
CA ASN A 533 -31.70 -30.36 -23.89
C ASN A 533 -33.14 -30.55 -23.36
N GLY A 534 -33.49 -29.80 -22.31
CA GLY A 534 -34.80 -29.89 -21.67
C GLY A 534 -35.05 -31.20 -20.90
N GLY A 535 -33.99 -31.88 -20.44
CA GLY A 535 -34.11 -33.11 -19.64
C GLY A 535 -34.30 -34.40 -20.45
N ARG A 536 -33.93 -34.38 -21.74
CA ARG A 536 -34.03 -35.55 -22.62
C ARG A 536 -33.14 -36.70 -22.13
N THR A 537 -33.69 -37.89 -21.95
CA THR A 537 -32.95 -39.07 -21.52
C THR A 537 -31.89 -39.46 -22.57
N GLY A 538 -30.66 -39.70 -22.13
CA GLY A 538 -29.54 -40.10 -23.00
C GLY A 538 -28.81 -38.96 -23.73
N PHE A 539 -29.15 -37.69 -23.48
CA PHE A 539 -28.46 -36.52 -24.04
C PHE A 539 -27.78 -35.70 -22.92
N PHE A 540 -26.45 -35.68 -22.93
CA PHE A 540 -25.65 -34.82 -22.06
C PHE A 540 -24.45 -34.29 -22.84
N ASN A 541 -24.35 -32.96 -22.94
CA ASN A 541 -23.26 -32.30 -23.65
C ASN A 541 -22.62 -31.28 -22.72
N SER A 542 -21.35 -31.48 -22.35
CA SER A 542 -20.58 -30.59 -21.49
C SER A 542 -19.33 -30.05 -22.16
N CYS A 543 -18.90 -28.86 -21.74
CA CYS A 543 -17.65 -28.24 -22.14
C CYS A 543 -17.12 -27.37 -21.00
N LYS A 544 -15.79 -27.33 -20.84
CA LYS A 544 -15.13 -26.45 -19.87
C LYS A 544 -14.79 -25.13 -20.55
N ILE A 545 -15.01 -24.03 -19.83
CA ILE A 545 -14.66 -22.67 -20.25
C ILE A 545 -13.55 -22.18 -19.33
N GLY A 546 -12.43 -21.75 -19.91
CA GLY A 546 -11.23 -21.34 -19.18
C GLY A 546 -10.79 -19.89 -19.44
N PRO A 547 -9.61 -19.51 -18.93
CA PRO A 547 -9.06 -18.17 -19.12
C PRO A 547 -8.87 -17.78 -20.59
N GLY A 548 -9.36 -16.60 -20.96
CA GLY A 548 -9.35 -16.09 -22.34
C GLY A 548 -10.54 -16.53 -23.20
N GLU A 549 -11.41 -17.39 -22.68
CA GLU A 549 -12.69 -17.75 -23.28
C GLU A 549 -13.82 -16.89 -22.70
N PHE A 550 -15.03 -17.03 -23.24
CA PHE A 550 -16.19 -16.23 -22.85
C PHE A 550 -17.48 -17.07 -22.82
N CYS A 551 -18.50 -16.60 -22.10
CA CYS A 551 -19.85 -17.16 -22.10
C CYS A 551 -20.93 -16.08 -22.27
N GLY A 552 -22.17 -16.47 -22.54
CA GLY A 552 -23.27 -15.55 -22.88
C GLY A 552 -23.28 -15.14 -24.36
N GLU A 553 -22.85 -16.04 -25.24
CA GLU A 553 -22.73 -15.79 -26.68
C GLU A 553 -24.08 -15.63 -27.39
N GLU A 554 -25.16 -16.07 -26.75
CA GLU A 554 -26.54 -15.81 -27.16
C GLU A 554 -26.80 -14.31 -27.33
N LEU A 555 -26.25 -13.48 -26.43
CA LEU A 555 -26.40 -12.02 -26.49
C LEU A 555 -25.77 -11.40 -27.74
N LEU A 556 -24.70 -12.00 -28.26
CA LEU A 556 -24.10 -11.53 -29.51
C LEU A 556 -25.07 -11.74 -30.67
N THR A 557 -25.70 -12.91 -30.77
CA THR A 557 -26.67 -13.16 -31.85
C THR A 557 -27.87 -12.23 -31.78
N TRP A 558 -28.35 -11.94 -30.57
CA TRP A 558 -29.44 -11.00 -30.32
C TRP A 558 -29.04 -9.56 -30.67
N ALA A 559 -27.90 -9.08 -30.19
CA ALA A 559 -27.42 -7.72 -30.48
C ALA A 559 -27.07 -7.50 -31.95
N LEU A 560 -26.71 -8.57 -32.68
CA LEU A 560 -26.39 -8.56 -34.11
C LEU A 560 -27.60 -8.68 -35.04
N ASP A 561 -28.80 -8.87 -34.51
CA ASP A 561 -30.02 -8.86 -35.31
C ASP A 561 -30.32 -7.41 -35.76
N PRO A 562 -30.57 -7.16 -37.06
CA PRO A 562 -31.03 -5.84 -37.53
C PRO A 562 -32.31 -5.34 -36.84
N ARG A 563 -33.14 -6.24 -36.30
CA ARG A 563 -34.36 -5.92 -35.54
C ARG A 563 -34.40 -6.77 -34.26
N PRO A 564 -33.57 -6.45 -33.26
CA PRO A 564 -33.49 -7.25 -32.04
C PRO A 564 -34.84 -7.21 -31.31
N SER A 565 -35.33 -8.38 -30.90
CA SER A 565 -36.50 -8.47 -30.02
C SER A 565 -36.28 -7.68 -28.74
N VAL A 566 -37.34 -7.13 -28.15
CA VAL A 566 -37.26 -6.46 -26.83
C VAL A 566 -36.87 -7.48 -25.75
N LEU A 567 -37.27 -8.74 -25.91
CA LEU A 567 -36.95 -9.84 -25.01
C LEU A 567 -35.49 -10.30 -25.21
N LEU A 568 -34.81 -10.53 -24.08
CA LEU A 568 -33.49 -11.13 -24.00
C LEU A 568 -33.54 -12.61 -24.43
N PRO A 569 -32.44 -13.15 -24.98
CA PRO A 569 -32.37 -14.56 -25.33
C PRO A 569 -32.33 -15.44 -24.08
N SER A 570 -32.94 -16.63 -24.17
CA SER A 570 -32.79 -17.67 -23.15
C SER A 570 -31.49 -18.44 -23.33
N SER A 571 -30.88 -18.83 -22.22
CA SER A 571 -29.66 -19.61 -22.19
C SER A 571 -29.91 -21.02 -22.69
N THR A 572 -29.05 -21.49 -23.58
CA THR A 572 -29.13 -22.86 -24.10
C THR A 572 -28.46 -23.89 -23.18
N ARG A 573 -27.72 -23.44 -22.16
CA ARG A 573 -26.91 -24.31 -21.28
C ARG A 573 -26.90 -23.79 -19.85
N THR A 574 -26.62 -24.69 -18.92
CA THR A 574 -26.28 -24.34 -17.54
C THR A 574 -24.78 -24.09 -17.44
N VAL A 575 -24.38 -22.95 -16.87
CA VAL A 575 -22.98 -22.58 -16.64
C VAL A 575 -22.72 -22.50 -15.13
N LYS A 576 -21.74 -23.27 -14.65
CA LYS A 576 -21.39 -23.38 -13.23
C LYS A 576 -19.91 -23.15 -13.00
N ALA A 577 -19.55 -22.39 -11.98
CA ALA A 577 -18.16 -22.19 -11.58
C ALA A 577 -17.57 -23.44 -10.92
N ILE A 578 -16.46 -23.95 -11.48
CA ILE A 578 -15.70 -25.08 -10.91
C ILE A 578 -14.66 -24.56 -9.91
N SER A 579 -14.06 -23.41 -10.21
CA SER A 579 -13.15 -22.72 -9.32
C SER A 579 -13.68 -21.32 -9.02
N GLU A 580 -13.00 -20.59 -8.14
CA GLU A 580 -13.17 -19.15 -8.04
C GLU A 580 -12.85 -18.52 -9.40
N VAL A 581 -13.74 -17.66 -9.90
CA VAL A 581 -13.68 -17.06 -11.24
C VAL A 581 -13.66 -15.55 -11.14
N GLU A 582 -12.69 -14.94 -11.83
CA GLU A 582 -12.59 -13.52 -12.08
C GLU A 582 -12.88 -13.28 -13.57
N ALA A 583 -13.87 -12.44 -13.84
CA ALA A 583 -14.32 -12.15 -15.20
C ALA A 583 -14.61 -10.65 -15.38
N PHE A 584 -14.67 -10.21 -16.63
CA PHE A 584 -15.35 -8.95 -16.97
C PHE A 584 -16.72 -9.25 -17.57
N ALA A 585 -17.74 -8.56 -17.09
CA ALA A 585 -19.10 -8.62 -17.61
C ALA A 585 -19.38 -7.47 -18.58
N LEU A 586 -19.95 -7.81 -19.73
CA LEU A 586 -20.56 -6.87 -20.67
C LEU A 586 -22.07 -7.08 -20.68
N ARG A 587 -22.82 -6.07 -20.23
CA ARG A 587 -24.28 -6.15 -20.15
C ARG A 587 -24.93 -6.12 -21.53
N ALA A 588 -26.11 -6.72 -21.66
CA ALA A 588 -26.89 -6.75 -22.89
C ALA A 588 -27.19 -5.35 -23.44
N GLU A 589 -27.56 -4.41 -22.57
CA GLU A 589 -27.84 -3.01 -22.96
C GLU A 589 -26.60 -2.32 -23.55
N ASP A 590 -25.45 -2.53 -22.91
CA ASP A 590 -24.16 -2.01 -23.31
C ASP A 590 -23.70 -2.62 -24.65
N LEU A 591 -23.90 -3.92 -24.82
CA LEU A 591 -23.61 -4.62 -26.07
C LEU A 591 -24.53 -4.15 -27.20
N LYS A 592 -25.83 -3.96 -26.94
CA LYS A 592 -26.79 -3.42 -27.91
C LYS A 592 -26.42 -1.99 -28.32
N PHE A 593 -26.00 -1.17 -27.36
CA PHE A 593 -25.51 0.18 -27.64
C PHE A 593 -24.32 0.14 -28.60
N VAL A 594 -23.29 -0.66 -28.30
CA VAL A 594 -22.13 -0.83 -29.18
C VAL A 594 -22.56 -1.37 -30.55
N ALA A 595 -23.42 -2.40 -30.59
CA ALA A 595 -23.88 -2.98 -31.85
C ALA A 595 -24.63 -1.99 -32.75
N SER A 596 -25.44 -1.11 -32.16
CA SER A 596 -26.18 -0.08 -32.88
C SER A 596 -25.28 0.97 -33.53
N GLN A 597 -24.15 1.31 -32.90
CA GLN A 597 -23.26 2.36 -33.38
C GLN A 597 -22.38 1.92 -34.56
N PHE A 598 -22.21 0.61 -34.76
CA PHE A 598 -21.22 0.11 -35.69
C PHE A 598 -21.80 -0.96 -36.63
N ARG A 599 -22.32 -0.51 -37.79
CA ARG A 599 -22.91 -1.36 -38.85
C ARG A 599 -22.05 -2.53 -39.34
N ARG A 600 -20.73 -2.49 -39.18
CA ARG A 600 -19.80 -3.58 -39.59
C ARG A 600 -20.06 -4.89 -38.85
N LEU A 601 -20.66 -4.83 -37.66
CA LEU A 601 -21.05 -5.99 -36.87
C LEU A 601 -22.03 -6.93 -37.61
N HIS A 602 -22.79 -6.44 -38.58
CA HIS A 602 -23.74 -7.27 -39.36
C HIS A 602 -23.12 -8.01 -40.56
N SER A 603 -21.79 -7.99 -40.74
CA SER A 603 -21.13 -8.68 -41.88
C SER A 603 -21.33 -10.19 -41.85
N LYS A 604 -21.59 -10.79 -43.02
CA LYS A 604 -21.68 -12.26 -43.18
C LYS A 604 -20.40 -12.98 -42.73
N GLN A 605 -19.24 -12.34 -42.89
CA GLN A 605 -17.95 -12.90 -42.50
C GLN A 605 -17.80 -13.01 -40.97
N LEU A 606 -18.27 -12.01 -40.23
CA LEU A 606 -18.30 -12.01 -38.77
C LEU A 606 -19.27 -13.08 -38.24
N ARG A 607 -20.44 -13.24 -38.86
CA ARG A 607 -21.40 -14.32 -38.52
C ARG A 607 -20.82 -15.72 -38.71
N HIS A 608 -20.05 -15.95 -39.77
CA HIS A 608 -19.35 -17.22 -39.98
C HIS A 608 -18.28 -17.47 -38.93
N LYS A 609 -17.47 -16.45 -38.59
CA LYS A 609 -16.48 -16.56 -37.51
C LYS A 609 -17.12 -16.81 -36.16
N PHE A 610 -18.25 -16.17 -35.86
CA PHE A 610 -19.02 -16.44 -34.65
C PHE A 610 -19.40 -17.93 -34.53
N ARG A 611 -20.00 -18.51 -35.58
CA ARG A 611 -20.33 -19.95 -35.62
C ARG A 611 -19.09 -20.83 -35.44
N PHE A 612 -17.95 -20.42 -35.97
CA PHE A 612 -16.71 -21.18 -35.89
C PHE A 612 -16.07 -21.14 -34.49
N TYR A 613 -16.15 -20.02 -33.78
CA TYR A 613 -15.50 -19.84 -32.47
C TYR A 613 -16.40 -20.11 -31.27
N SER A 614 -17.73 -20.12 -31.47
CA SER A 614 -18.67 -20.44 -30.40
C SER A 614 -18.52 -21.85 -29.88
N HIS A 615 -18.46 -21.99 -28.57
CA HIS A 615 -18.43 -23.31 -27.92
C HIS A 615 -19.74 -24.07 -28.14
N GLN A 616 -20.88 -23.39 -28.15
CA GLN A 616 -22.18 -24.02 -28.42
C GLN A 616 -22.25 -24.60 -29.84
N TRP A 617 -21.78 -23.87 -30.85
CA TRP A 617 -21.80 -24.33 -32.24
C TRP A 617 -20.79 -25.45 -32.50
N ARG A 618 -19.60 -25.39 -31.88
CA ARG A 618 -18.61 -26.48 -31.94
C ARG A 618 -19.10 -27.76 -31.31
N THR A 619 -19.70 -27.65 -30.13
CA THR A 619 -20.24 -28.82 -29.43
C THR A 619 -21.48 -29.39 -30.12
N TRP A 620 -22.36 -28.54 -30.67
CA TRP A 620 -23.46 -28.96 -31.54
C TRP A 620 -22.94 -29.72 -32.78
N ALA A 621 -21.95 -29.18 -33.48
CA ALA A 621 -21.36 -29.82 -34.66
C ALA A 621 -20.73 -31.18 -34.31
N ALA A 622 -20.03 -31.26 -33.17
CA ALA A 622 -19.49 -32.53 -32.66
C ALA A 622 -20.60 -33.54 -32.36
N CYS A 623 -21.68 -33.13 -31.67
CA CYS A 623 -22.83 -33.98 -31.42
C CYS A 623 -23.51 -34.46 -32.71
N PHE A 624 -23.61 -33.59 -33.72
CA PHE A 624 -24.20 -33.93 -35.02
C PHE A 624 -23.35 -34.95 -35.77
N ILE A 625 -22.03 -34.76 -35.81
CA ILE A 625 -21.10 -35.74 -36.40
C ILE A 625 -21.16 -37.07 -35.64
N GLN A 626 -21.20 -37.03 -34.31
CA GLN A 626 -21.36 -38.23 -33.48
C GLN A 626 -22.68 -38.95 -33.75
N ALA A 627 -23.79 -38.22 -33.90
CA ALA A 627 -25.09 -38.79 -34.23
C ALA A 627 -25.06 -39.44 -35.62
N ALA A 628 -24.52 -38.74 -36.62
CA ALA A 628 -24.37 -39.27 -37.97
C ALA A 628 -23.48 -40.52 -38.01
N TRP A 629 -22.36 -40.52 -37.28
CA TRP A 629 -21.47 -41.68 -37.16
C TRP A 629 -22.14 -42.86 -36.47
N ARG A 630 -22.89 -42.63 -35.38
CA ARG A 630 -23.68 -43.68 -34.70
C ARG A 630 -24.73 -44.27 -35.62
N ARG A 631 -25.43 -43.43 -36.41
CA ARG A 631 -26.40 -43.89 -37.43
C ARG A 631 -25.71 -44.72 -38.51
N TYR A 632 -24.55 -44.29 -39.00
CA TYR A 632 -23.76 -45.07 -39.97
C TYR A 632 -23.32 -46.42 -39.40
N LYS A 633 -22.74 -46.43 -38.20
CA LYS A 633 -22.28 -47.66 -37.54
C LYS A 633 -23.43 -48.64 -37.33
N LYS A 634 -24.59 -48.18 -36.86
CA LYS A 634 -25.78 -49.01 -36.68
C LYS A 634 -26.32 -49.56 -38.00
N ARG A 635 -26.32 -48.78 -39.08
CA ARG A 635 -26.67 -49.27 -40.43
C ARG A 635 -25.69 -50.32 -40.93
N LYS A 636 -24.40 -50.16 -40.66
CA LYS A 636 -23.37 -51.15 -41.00
C LYS A 636 -23.54 -52.44 -40.21
N GLU A 637 -23.76 -52.36 -38.90
CA GLU A 637 -24.03 -53.52 -38.03
C GLU A 637 -25.31 -54.26 -38.46
N LEU A 638 -26.38 -53.53 -38.83
CA LEU A 638 -27.61 -54.12 -39.39
C LEU A 638 -27.40 -54.78 -40.76
N ALA A 639 -26.58 -54.18 -41.63
CA ALA A 639 -26.23 -54.78 -42.92
C ALA A 639 -25.36 -56.03 -42.76
N GLU A 640 -24.42 -56.04 -41.79
CA GLU A 640 -23.62 -57.21 -41.43
C GLU A 640 -24.46 -58.33 -40.81
N LEU A 641 -25.48 -57.99 -39.99
CA LEU A 641 -26.45 -58.96 -39.47
C LEU A 641 -27.32 -59.55 -40.59
N ARG A 642 -27.86 -58.72 -41.49
CA ARG A 642 -28.62 -59.22 -42.66
C ARG A 642 -27.78 -60.11 -43.57
N ALA A 643 -26.51 -59.76 -43.81
CA ALA A 643 -25.61 -60.60 -44.60
C ALA A 643 -25.27 -61.93 -43.91
N ARG A 644 -25.31 -62.00 -42.56
CA ARG A 644 -25.17 -63.25 -41.81
C ARG A 644 -26.44 -64.10 -41.79
N GLU A 645 -27.62 -63.47 -41.76
CA GLU A 645 -28.92 -64.15 -41.87
C GLU A 645 -29.14 -64.71 -43.29
N GLU A 646 -28.79 -63.96 -44.34
CA GLU A 646 -28.85 -64.45 -45.72
C GLU A 646 -27.83 -65.57 -45.99
N GLY A 647 -26.65 -65.50 -45.37
CA GLY A 647 -25.63 -66.56 -45.46
C GLY A 647 -25.95 -67.85 -44.70
N SER A 648 -26.91 -67.87 -43.77
CA SER A 648 -27.33 -69.10 -43.08
C SER A 648 -28.50 -69.80 -43.75
N CYS A 649 -29.14 -69.19 -44.75
CA CYS A 649 -30.24 -69.79 -45.51
C CYS A 649 -29.77 -70.61 -46.73
N ASP A 650 -28.50 -70.50 -47.13
CA ASP A 650 -27.94 -71.22 -48.28
C ASP A 650 -27.38 -72.63 -47.95
N ASP A 651 -27.32 -73.04 -46.68
CA ASP A 651 -26.77 -74.34 -46.27
C ASP A 651 -27.82 -75.43 -45.98
N ASP A 652 -29.12 -75.10 -45.97
CA ASP A 652 -30.20 -76.05 -45.64
C ASP A 652 -30.99 -76.57 -46.87
N ASP A 653 -30.70 -76.09 -48.09
CA ASP A 653 -31.50 -76.42 -49.30
C ASP A 653 -30.81 -77.37 -50.30
N ARG A 654 -29.89 -78.22 -49.83
CA ARG A 654 -29.18 -79.24 -50.66
C ARG A 654 -29.52 -80.70 -50.37
N ARG A 655 -30.64 -80.99 -49.70
CA ARG A 655 -31.16 -82.37 -49.63
C ARG A 655 -32.68 -82.39 -49.52
N ARG A 656 -33.37 -82.44 -50.66
CA ARG A 656 -34.41 -83.44 -51.01
C ARG A 656 -35.28 -82.92 -52.14
N ASP A 657 -35.19 -83.61 -53.28
CA ASP A 657 -36.32 -83.79 -54.18
C ASP A 657 -36.18 -85.17 -54.83
N GLU A 658 -36.83 -86.18 -54.25
CA GLU A 658 -37.36 -87.32 -54.99
C GLU A 658 -38.67 -87.80 -54.32
N ALA A 659 -39.70 -87.90 -55.17
CA ALA A 659 -40.90 -88.74 -55.08
C ALA A 659 -42.06 -88.36 -54.12
N VAL A 660 -43.06 -87.71 -54.72
CA VAL A 660 -44.43 -88.23 -54.99
C VAL A 660 -45.34 -88.65 -53.80
N GLU A 661 -46.55 -88.08 -53.87
CA GLU A 661 -47.86 -88.55 -53.36
C GLU A 661 -48.32 -88.33 -51.90
N ALA A 662 -49.32 -87.44 -51.84
CA ALA A 662 -50.60 -87.61 -51.15
C ALA A 662 -50.72 -87.28 -49.65
N VAL A 663 -51.89 -86.68 -49.37
CA VAL A 663 -52.62 -86.63 -48.08
C VAL A 663 -52.48 -85.34 -47.23
N LYS A 664 -53.46 -84.47 -47.47
CA LYS A 664 -54.39 -83.81 -46.53
C LYS A 664 -53.88 -82.90 -45.39
N LYS A 665 -54.48 -81.70 -45.46
CA LYS A 665 -55.22 -80.95 -44.41
C LYS A 665 -54.42 -80.17 -43.36
N GLY A 666 -54.75 -78.87 -43.31
CA GLY A 666 -54.72 -78.05 -42.10
C GLY A 666 -54.05 -76.70 -42.33
N GLY A 667 -54.82 -75.67 -42.70
CA GLY A 667 -54.31 -74.32 -42.93
C GLY A 667 -54.24 -73.45 -41.67
N PHE A 668 -53.57 -72.30 -41.76
CA PHE A 668 -54.13 -70.98 -41.45
C PHE A 668 -53.17 -69.83 -41.82
N ALA A 669 -53.72 -68.87 -42.58
CA ALA A 669 -53.53 -67.41 -42.59
C ALA A 669 -52.15 -66.70 -42.50
N ALA A 670 -51.98 -65.85 -43.53
CA ALA A 670 -51.50 -64.45 -43.53
C ALA A 670 -49.99 -64.19 -43.43
N VAL A 671 -49.44 -63.46 -44.42
CA VAL A 671 -48.81 -62.13 -44.25
C VAL A 671 -48.23 -61.63 -45.60
N TYR A 672 -48.87 -60.55 -46.07
CA TYR A 672 -48.34 -59.33 -46.71
C TYR A 672 -47.64 -59.26 -48.07
N THR A 673 -48.03 -58.15 -48.71
CA THR A 673 -47.78 -57.63 -50.05
C THR A 673 -46.76 -56.48 -50.06
N ALA A 674 -46.10 -56.36 -51.21
CA ALA A 674 -45.72 -55.15 -51.95
C ALA A 674 -44.72 -54.14 -51.35
N LYS A 675 -43.56 -53.99 -52.03
CA LYS A 675 -43.07 -52.66 -52.44
C LYS A 675 -42.02 -52.70 -53.58
N MET A 676 -42.26 -51.76 -54.51
CA MET A 676 -41.29 -50.95 -55.27
C MET A 676 -40.77 -51.45 -56.62
N ALA A 677 -41.44 -50.94 -57.66
CA ALA A 677 -40.78 -50.43 -58.85
C ALA A 677 -40.99 -48.90 -58.90
N THR A 678 -39.95 -48.13 -59.23
CA THR A 678 -39.89 -47.26 -60.42
C THR A 678 -38.70 -46.29 -60.39
N SER A 679 -38.02 -46.26 -61.53
CA SER A 679 -37.06 -45.23 -61.93
C SER A 679 -37.79 -44.08 -62.65
N THR A 680 -37.19 -42.89 -62.57
CA THR A 680 -36.86 -41.93 -63.66
C THR A 680 -37.38 -40.47 -63.53
N ARG A 681 -36.42 -39.53 -63.39
CA ARG A 681 -36.26 -38.13 -63.89
C ARG A 681 -37.39 -37.06 -63.86
N LYS A 682 -36.94 -35.82 -63.57
CA LYS A 682 -37.54 -34.47 -63.77
C LYS A 682 -38.72 -34.18 -62.82
N GLY A 683 -38.93 -33.02 -62.23
CA GLY A 683 -38.57 -31.64 -62.54
C GLY A 683 -39.87 -30.81 -62.53
N VAL A 684 -39.92 -29.78 -61.69
CA VAL A 684 -40.83 -28.62 -61.76
C VAL A 684 -42.32 -28.83 -61.37
N THR A 685 -42.83 -27.78 -60.72
CA THR A 685 -44.23 -27.33 -60.59
C THR A 685 -45.16 -27.92 -59.54
N ILE A 686 -45.32 -27.10 -58.50
CA ILE A 686 -46.49 -26.92 -57.64
C ILE A 686 -47.72 -26.55 -58.47
N MET A 687 -48.86 -27.23 -58.25
CA MET A 687 -50.22 -26.68 -58.10
C MET A 687 -51.18 -27.84 -57.71
N LYS A 688 -52.36 -27.68 -57.11
CA LYS A 688 -52.99 -26.81 -56.09
C LYS A 688 -54.47 -27.30 -56.03
N HIS A 689 -55.19 -26.93 -54.96
CA HIS A 689 -56.65 -27.06 -54.70
C HIS A 689 -57.09 -28.33 -53.95
N SER A 690 -57.95 -28.28 -52.92
CA SER A 690 -58.63 -27.26 -52.07
C SER A 690 -59.47 -28.08 -51.07
N SER A 691 -59.80 -27.74 -49.81
CA SER A 691 -60.26 -26.52 -49.09
C SER A 691 -60.30 -26.89 -47.58
N SER A 692 -60.19 -26.05 -46.54
CA SER A 692 -60.68 -24.69 -46.22
C SER A 692 -59.86 -24.11 -45.03
N SER A 693 -59.21 -22.93 -45.18
CA SER A 693 -59.65 -21.57 -44.77
C SER A 693 -58.89 -21.03 -43.54
N GLY A 694 -57.99 -20.06 -43.76
CA GLY A 694 -57.32 -19.27 -42.72
C GLY A 694 -55.98 -18.66 -43.19
N SER A 695 -56.02 -17.41 -43.67
CA SER A 695 -54.94 -16.68 -44.36
C SER A 695 -53.81 -16.19 -43.43
N GLY A 696 -52.55 -16.30 -43.87
CA GLY A 696 -51.39 -15.59 -43.28
C GLY A 696 -50.04 -16.16 -43.75
N SER A 697 -49.31 -15.41 -44.59
CA SER A 697 -48.13 -15.82 -45.37
C SER A 697 -46.94 -16.38 -44.57
N SER A 698 -46.43 -17.56 -44.97
CA SER A 698 -45.11 -18.07 -44.61
C SER A 698 -44.02 -17.45 -45.51
N VAL A 699 -43.43 -16.37 -45.03
CA VAL A 699 -42.09 -15.96 -45.49
C VAL A 699 -41.11 -16.97 -44.93
N VAL A 700 -40.46 -17.75 -45.79
CA VAL A 700 -39.30 -18.56 -45.41
C VAL A 700 -38.20 -17.61 -44.93
N ASN A 701 -38.09 -17.49 -43.62
CA ASN A 701 -37.20 -16.55 -42.95
C ASN A 701 -35.78 -17.16 -42.92
N VAL A 702 -34.97 -16.89 -43.95
CA VAL A 702 -33.54 -17.28 -44.03
C VAL A 702 -32.67 -16.47 -43.03
N ASN A 703 -33.27 -15.85 -42.00
CA ASN A 703 -32.61 -14.94 -41.06
C ASN A 703 -32.39 -15.49 -39.65
N SER A 704 -32.73 -16.74 -39.32
CA SER A 704 -32.51 -17.19 -37.94
C SER A 704 -31.03 -17.48 -37.67
N LEU A 705 -30.37 -16.56 -36.95
CA LEU A 705 -29.11 -16.79 -36.24
C LEU A 705 -29.31 -17.69 -34.99
N GLN A 706 -30.54 -18.14 -34.73
CA GLN A 706 -30.85 -19.05 -33.64
C GLN A 706 -30.20 -20.42 -33.88
N LYS A 707 -29.68 -20.98 -32.78
CA LYS A 707 -29.13 -22.33 -32.74
C LYS A 707 -30.21 -23.35 -33.18
N PRO A 708 -29.93 -24.23 -34.14
CA PRO A 708 -30.80 -25.35 -34.51
C PRO A 708 -31.02 -26.31 -33.34
N SER A 709 -32.07 -27.12 -33.43
CA SER A 709 -32.32 -28.19 -32.45
C SER A 709 -31.15 -29.17 -32.40
N GLU A 710 -30.88 -29.70 -31.20
CA GLU A 710 -29.87 -30.74 -31.00
C GLU A 710 -30.29 -32.04 -31.71
N PRO A 711 -29.33 -32.81 -32.26
CA PRO A 711 -29.64 -34.02 -33.01
C PRO A 711 -30.25 -35.10 -32.11
N ASP A 712 -31.24 -35.79 -32.67
CA ASP A 712 -31.91 -36.89 -32.01
C ASP A 712 -31.10 -38.18 -32.13
N PHE A 713 -30.58 -38.65 -30.99
CA PHE A 713 -29.83 -39.92 -30.89
C PHE A 713 -30.74 -41.16 -30.79
N SER A 714 -32.05 -40.98 -30.60
CA SER A 714 -33.03 -42.05 -30.41
C SER A 714 -33.82 -42.40 -31.67
N VAL A 715 -33.94 -41.47 -32.63
CA VAL A 715 -34.78 -41.67 -33.82
C VAL A 715 -34.00 -42.38 -34.93
N VAL A 716 -34.54 -43.52 -35.37
CA VAL A 716 -34.28 -44.15 -36.66
C VAL A 716 -35.25 -43.47 -37.64
N GLU A 717 -34.75 -42.63 -38.54
CA GLU A 717 -35.57 -42.25 -39.69
C GLU A 717 -35.36 -43.34 -40.75
N ASP A 718 -36.47 -43.98 -41.10
CA ASP A 718 -36.60 -45.15 -41.98
C ASP A 718 -36.14 -44.90 -43.43
#